data_AF-A0AAD9DG13-F1
#
_entry.id   AF-A0AAD9DG13-F1
#
_cell.length_a   1.000
_cell.length_b   1.000
_cell.length_c   1.000
_cell.angle_alpha   90.00
_cell.angle_beta   90.00
_cell.angle_gamma   90.00
#
_symmetry.space_group_name_H-M   'P 1'
#
loop_
_entity.id
_entity.type
_entity.pdbx_description
1 polymer ?
#
loop_
_entity_poly.entity_id
_entity_poly.type
_entity_poly.pdbx_seq_one_letter_code
_entity_poly.pdbx_strand_id
1 'polypeptide(L)'
;MIWFALFRCVGAFITAANNPVDASILCHCRGSSFLHPSRNHHASRPSSSLFATATTTRGGGGDDNNASAETSNNQKLESLVDKAQHHLREKDADQAFATLAQAYGIDPTSTTIAALFESCLGLKVELAEESFYKWKDTAGNALSEAELTNLFQDRIGLSSLFIDKEEYDEAGIQLRKAIEEANYWLSYSLQLSDNTSSTSSTTTTTTAAQLDLTNTQFAHWQPSINRAQYLLYRTNAACCQWDTYFQDGHQLSQSLSHNLSPSGHVQRILHPFDALKFPCISLELASKIAQSYAARALESHGLVDVEAAKNEQYQRRPTVTVNRKELPKQEQKIRIGYISPDFTSRHPLAFLMQHVFRYHDKSQFSVHIYSLSSKVDDGPEVQAIQESCDQFTYLSPSAMSPMELYQQMVQDELDIIVDLCGYAGTSIMAEIMASRCLLQQMNDKNSSAGGNEADGSTRLLPIHVSYMGFPGSVGSSRIWDYSIFDQVVIPPNNDEYGIREHYNEALVYMPHCYFVNSHKTVLGKEGDGIILANEEERIQLRSKYGIHPTAFVYCCHSRPDKIDPSTFRTWIRALSTARSEYFARHSDERDLASSGSGAPILWLLRSGKEMEQNLRQLVRKEFGERMEDALLFADVSERNEHLRRLGCADVFLDTPAYNAHTLGCDALYLGLPMISLLRSSTRASENQANSICDDQSTIATDKLASRVGASLLRAAEVDDLVYPNMSDYEDAMVKCAINTKWFESIHKRLRLSVPVSPLFDTERWVRNLEASFVQMKSMNCDQTNAFPDIIVTDP
;
A
#
# COMPACT_ATOMS: atom_id res chain seq x y z
N MET A 1 9.47 22.88 21.75
CA MET A 1 8.47 23.86 21.28
C MET A 1 8.56 24.18 19.77
N ILE A 2 9.20 23.32 18.96
CA ILE A 2 9.25 23.38 17.48
C ILE A 2 8.52 22.16 16.84
N TRP A 3 8.01 21.25 17.69
CA TRP A 3 7.36 19.99 17.32
C TRP A 3 5.90 20.11 16.80
N PHE A 4 5.34 21.33 16.71
CA PHE A 4 3.92 21.54 16.38
C PHE A 4 3.65 22.05 14.95
N ALA A 5 4.68 22.30 14.13
CA ALA A 5 4.52 22.90 12.80
C ALA A 5 4.56 21.90 11.62
N LEU A 6 5.06 20.68 11.83
CA LEU A 6 5.34 19.71 10.76
C LEU A 6 4.11 19.00 10.18
N PHE A 7 2.94 19.09 10.83
CA PHE A 7 1.75 18.32 10.42
C PHE A 7 0.84 19.00 9.39
N ARG A 8 1.05 20.29 9.07
CA ARG A 8 0.06 21.05 8.28
C ARG A 8 0.35 21.20 6.79
N CYS A 9 1.49 20.73 6.28
CA CYS A 9 1.93 21.16 4.95
C CYS A 9 1.76 20.13 3.82
N VAL A 10 1.62 18.82 4.09
CA VAL A 10 1.58 17.79 3.02
C VAL A 10 0.21 17.64 2.33
N GLY A 11 -0.84 18.27 2.88
CA GLY A 11 -2.23 18.01 2.45
C GLY A 11 -2.73 18.78 1.23
N ALA A 12 -2.09 19.88 0.81
CA ALA A 12 -2.70 20.84 -0.10
C ALA A 12 -1.75 21.29 -1.22
N PHE A 13 -1.73 20.61 -2.39
CA PHE A 13 -1.41 21.22 -3.72
C PHE A 13 -1.62 20.33 -4.98
N ILE A 14 -2.23 19.16 -4.93
CA ILE A 14 -2.83 18.51 -6.14
C ILE A 14 -4.18 19.15 -6.55
N THR A 15 -4.30 20.47 -6.73
CA THR A 15 -5.46 21.10 -7.40
C THR A 15 -5.06 22.47 -7.94
N ALA A 16 -4.44 22.51 -9.11
CA ALA A 16 -4.49 23.65 -10.04
C ALA A 16 -3.81 23.30 -11.37
N ALA A 17 -4.45 22.47 -12.18
CA ALA A 17 -4.30 22.52 -13.64
C ALA A 17 -5.37 21.62 -14.26
N ASN A 18 -6.56 22.18 -14.47
CA ASN A 18 -7.26 22.07 -15.75
C ASN A 18 -8.53 22.90 -15.66
N ASN A 19 -8.65 23.92 -16.52
CA ASN A 19 -9.88 24.04 -17.28
C ASN A 19 -9.64 24.71 -18.65
N PRO A 20 -10.49 24.39 -19.63
CA PRO A 20 -10.21 24.46 -21.07
C PRO A 20 -10.94 25.64 -21.73
N VAL A 21 -10.57 25.99 -22.97
CA VAL A 21 -11.48 26.67 -23.90
C VAL A 21 -11.33 26.11 -25.32
N ASP A 22 -12.50 26.03 -25.94
CA ASP A 22 -12.97 25.33 -27.13
C ASP A 22 -12.28 25.48 -28.49
N ALA A 23 -12.70 24.54 -29.33
CA ALA A 23 -12.31 24.27 -30.70
C ALA A 23 -12.76 25.32 -31.75
N SER A 24 -12.08 25.20 -32.91
CA SER A 24 -12.53 25.49 -34.29
C SER A 24 -12.50 26.93 -34.79
N ILE A 25 -11.55 27.25 -35.69
CA ILE A 25 -11.79 28.04 -36.91
C ILE A 25 -10.91 27.50 -38.06
N LEU A 26 -11.58 27.24 -39.19
CA LEU A 26 -11.09 26.81 -40.49
C LEU A 26 -10.32 27.90 -41.27
N CYS A 27 -9.58 27.42 -42.28
CA CYS A 27 -9.31 28.03 -43.60
C CYS A 27 -8.01 28.81 -43.86
N HIS A 28 -7.31 28.26 -44.87
CA HIS A 28 -6.74 28.92 -46.06
C HIS A 28 -5.24 29.31 -46.10
N CYS A 29 -4.53 28.44 -46.83
CA CYS A 29 -3.83 28.74 -48.09
C CYS A 29 -2.33 29.09 -48.13
N ARG A 30 -1.67 28.29 -49.01
CA ARG A 30 -0.47 28.55 -49.86
C ARG A 30 0.87 28.47 -49.14
N GLY A 31 1.71 27.46 -49.42
CA GLY A 31 2.52 27.29 -50.65
C GLY A 31 3.98 27.48 -50.21
N SER A 32 5.02 26.75 -50.56
CA SER A 32 5.42 26.01 -51.76
C SER A 32 6.72 25.28 -51.33
N SER A 33 6.82 23.96 -51.40
CA SER A 33 7.56 23.19 -52.43
C SER A 33 9.10 23.33 -52.47
N PHE A 34 9.75 22.16 -52.32
CA PHE A 34 10.93 21.61 -53.04
C PHE A 34 12.36 21.62 -52.44
N LEU A 35 12.92 20.39 -52.49
CA LEU A 35 14.29 19.96 -52.83
C LEU A 35 15.38 19.83 -51.75
N HIS A 36 15.70 18.56 -51.45
CA HIS A 36 17.03 17.99 -51.17
C HIS A 36 18.02 18.21 -52.37
N PRO A 37 19.33 17.83 -52.32
CA PRO A 37 20.19 17.36 -51.20
C PRO A 37 21.64 17.95 -51.21
N SER A 38 22.48 17.55 -50.24
CA SER A 38 23.83 16.97 -50.42
C SER A 38 25.00 17.50 -49.55
N ARG A 39 25.69 16.51 -48.95
CA ARG A 39 27.14 16.28 -48.77
C ARG A 39 28.03 17.18 -47.87
N ASN A 40 28.57 16.47 -46.87
CA ASN A 40 29.99 16.24 -46.56
C ASN A 40 30.76 17.15 -45.57
N HIS A 41 31.26 16.43 -44.55
CA HIS A 41 32.63 16.40 -44.00
C HIS A 41 33.00 17.16 -42.72
N HIS A 42 33.53 16.33 -41.80
CA HIS A 42 34.64 16.51 -40.87
C HIS A 42 34.45 17.25 -39.53
N ALA A 43 34.47 16.40 -38.48
CA ALA A 43 35.39 16.41 -37.34
C ALA A 43 35.59 17.71 -36.54
N SER A 44 35.16 17.70 -35.27
CA SER A 44 36.01 17.77 -34.07
C SER A 44 35.19 18.18 -32.82
N ARG A 45 35.40 17.46 -31.72
CA ARG A 45 35.11 17.86 -30.32
C ARG A 45 36.23 18.82 -29.85
N PRO A 46 36.20 19.44 -28.64
CA PRO A 46 35.11 19.69 -27.67
C PRO A 46 35.12 21.14 -27.08
N SER A 47 34.29 21.36 -26.05
CA SER A 47 34.51 22.21 -24.86
C SER A 47 33.82 23.58 -24.72
N SER A 48 33.17 23.70 -23.54
CA SER A 48 33.07 24.84 -22.62
C SER A 48 32.28 26.11 -22.95
N SER A 49 31.16 26.22 -22.21
CA SER A 49 30.83 27.28 -21.24
C SER A 49 30.36 28.68 -21.69
N LEU A 50 29.31 29.11 -20.96
CA LEU A 50 28.97 30.47 -20.49
C LEU A 50 28.07 31.38 -21.35
N PHE A 51 26.86 31.57 -20.82
CA PHE A 51 26.16 32.83 -20.50
C PHE A 51 26.11 33.99 -21.51
N ALA A 52 24.87 34.41 -21.84
CA ALA A 52 24.39 35.82 -21.88
C ALA A 52 22.94 35.87 -22.43
N THR A 53 21.93 36.09 -21.56
CA THR A 53 21.17 37.36 -21.39
C THR A 53 20.44 37.91 -22.62
N ALA A 54 19.10 38.00 -22.54
CA ALA A 54 18.28 39.10 -23.06
C ALA A 54 16.79 38.86 -22.69
N THR A 55 16.30 39.51 -21.63
CA THR A 55 15.35 40.66 -21.67
C THR A 55 13.98 40.41 -22.31
N THR A 56 13.00 40.27 -21.43
CA THR A 56 11.55 40.33 -21.63
C THR A 56 11.05 41.76 -21.91
N THR A 57 10.16 41.91 -22.89
CA THR A 57 9.28 43.07 -23.05
C THR A 57 7.86 42.77 -22.57
N ARG A 58 7.24 43.78 -21.95
CA ARG A 58 5.99 43.80 -21.19
C ARG A 58 4.76 44.16 -22.04
N GLY A 59 3.62 43.60 -21.64
CA GLY A 59 2.23 44.13 -21.76
C GLY A 59 1.31 43.06 -21.16
N GLY A 60 0.50 43.21 -20.09
CA GLY A 60 -0.28 44.33 -19.55
C GLY A 60 -1.73 44.15 -20.03
N GLY A 61 -2.77 43.89 -19.24
CA GLY A 61 -2.98 43.68 -17.80
C GLY A 61 -4.46 43.29 -17.54
N GLY A 62 -4.82 42.93 -16.30
CA GLY A 62 -6.21 42.81 -15.84
C GLY A 62 -6.59 41.51 -15.13
N ASP A 63 -6.03 41.24 -13.94
CA ASP A 63 -6.58 40.31 -12.91
C ASP A 63 -5.99 40.64 -11.51
N ASP A 64 -5.95 41.92 -11.14
CA ASP A 64 -4.96 42.41 -10.15
C ASP A 64 -5.26 42.18 -8.66
N ASN A 65 -6.40 41.58 -8.28
CA ASN A 65 -6.70 41.35 -6.84
C ASN A 65 -6.57 39.89 -6.37
N ASN A 66 -6.59 38.89 -7.27
CA ASN A 66 -6.21 37.51 -6.92
C ASN A 66 -4.82 37.14 -7.45
N ALA A 67 -4.40 37.68 -8.60
CA ALA A 67 -3.06 37.45 -9.14
C ALA A 67 -1.96 38.08 -8.26
N SER A 68 -2.22 39.19 -7.57
CA SER A 68 -1.21 39.87 -6.75
C SER A 68 -0.84 39.09 -5.47
N ALA A 69 -1.78 38.34 -4.89
CA ALA A 69 -1.53 37.48 -3.74
C ALA A 69 -0.80 36.18 -4.13
N GLU A 70 -1.20 35.54 -5.24
CA GLU A 70 -0.53 34.35 -5.78
C GLU A 70 0.87 34.66 -6.32
N THR A 71 1.06 35.79 -7.02
CA THR A 71 2.37 36.22 -7.51
C THR A 71 3.32 36.56 -6.36
N SER A 72 2.81 37.16 -5.28
CA SER A 72 3.59 37.45 -4.07
C SER A 72 4.04 36.19 -3.33
N ASN A 73 3.17 35.18 -3.24
CA ASN A 73 3.51 33.89 -2.63
C ASN A 73 4.51 33.10 -3.48
N ASN A 74 4.37 33.09 -4.81
CA ASN A 74 5.33 32.45 -5.71
C ASN A 74 6.70 33.13 -5.70
N GLN A 75 6.77 34.46 -5.70
CA GLN A 75 8.03 35.18 -5.55
C GLN A 75 8.71 34.92 -4.19
N LYS A 76 7.91 34.77 -3.13
CA LYS A 76 8.43 34.42 -1.81
C LYS A 76 8.94 32.98 -1.77
N LEU A 77 8.28 32.05 -2.44
CA LEU A 77 8.72 30.67 -2.58
C LEU A 77 10.03 30.57 -3.36
N GLU A 78 10.09 31.16 -4.55
CA GLU A 78 11.30 31.22 -5.38
C GLU A 78 12.45 31.85 -4.60
N SER A 79 12.20 32.93 -3.85
CA SER A 79 13.20 33.56 -3.00
C SER A 79 13.69 32.67 -1.85
N LEU A 80 12.81 31.88 -1.24
CA LEU A 80 13.18 30.93 -0.17
C LEU A 80 13.94 29.73 -0.73
N VAL A 81 13.55 29.22 -1.89
CA VAL A 81 14.25 28.14 -2.61
C VAL A 81 15.65 28.59 -3.03
N ASP A 82 15.79 29.78 -3.61
CA ASP A 82 17.09 30.35 -3.98
C ASP A 82 17.98 30.57 -2.75
N LYS A 83 17.40 30.99 -1.62
CA LYS A 83 18.11 31.10 -0.34
C LYS A 83 18.54 29.76 0.21
N ALA A 84 17.68 28.75 0.19
CA ALA A 84 18.02 27.40 0.62
C ALA A 84 19.16 26.82 -0.25
N GLN A 85 19.08 26.99 -1.57
CA GLN A 85 20.15 26.62 -2.49
C GLN A 85 21.44 27.41 -2.25
N HIS A 86 21.34 28.68 -1.86
CA HIS A 86 22.51 29.46 -1.46
C HIS A 86 23.13 28.91 -0.18
N HIS A 87 22.35 28.60 0.86
CA HIS A 87 22.85 27.97 2.08
C HIS A 87 23.50 26.61 1.81
N LEU A 88 22.93 25.81 0.90
CA LEU A 88 23.57 24.57 0.41
C LEU A 88 24.92 24.84 -0.27
N ARG A 89 25.00 25.84 -1.16
CA ARG A 89 26.27 26.24 -1.80
C ARG A 89 27.31 26.72 -0.79
N GLU A 90 26.88 27.36 0.29
CA GLU A 90 27.75 27.81 1.39
C GLU A 90 28.07 26.71 2.42
N LYS A 91 27.63 25.46 2.20
CA LYS A 91 27.80 24.35 3.14
C LYS A 91 27.18 24.59 4.52
N ASP A 92 26.06 25.32 4.59
CA ASP A 92 25.29 25.55 5.82
C ASP A 92 23.96 24.79 5.77
N ALA A 93 24.03 23.49 6.05
CA ALA A 93 22.90 22.59 5.87
C ALA A 93 21.79 22.79 6.93
N ASP A 94 22.10 23.32 8.11
CA ASP A 94 21.09 23.66 9.13
C ASP A 94 20.26 24.86 8.72
N GLN A 95 20.90 25.91 8.22
CA GLN A 95 20.19 27.09 7.74
C GLN A 95 19.45 26.80 6.43
N ALA A 96 20.01 25.95 5.57
CA ALA A 96 19.30 25.45 4.38
C ALA A 96 18.04 24.67 4.78
N PHE A 97 18.16 23.72 5.72
CA PHE A 97 17.05 22.93 6.24
C PHE A 97 15.98 23.80 6.90
N ALA A 98 16.36 24.77 7.73
CA ALA A 98 15.44 25.71 8.35
C ALA A 98 14.72 26.60 7.32
N THR A 99 15.43 27.03 6.28
CA THR A 99 14.87 27.83 5.17
C THR A 99 13.92 27.00 4.31
N LEU A 100 14.24 25.72 4.07
CA LEU A 100 13.35 24.78 3.39
C LEU A 100 12.14 24.41 4.23
N ALA A 101 12.30 24.21 5.54
CA ALA A 101 11.18 23.98 6.46
C ALA A 101 10.22 25.19 6.48
N GLN A 102 10.74 26.40 6.30
CA GLN A 102 9.95 27.60 6.09
C GLN A 102 9.26 27.63 4.72
N ALA A 103 9.91 27.11 3.67
CA ALA A 103 9.33 26.96 2.33
C ALA A 103 8.26 25.86 2.27
N TYR A 104 8.35 24.83 3.11
CA TYR A 104 7.42 23.70 3.17
C TYR A 104 5.99 24.13 3.49
N GLY A 105 5.79 25.31 4.08
CA GLY A 105 4.48 25.95 4.22
C GLY A 105 3.78 26.36 2.93
N ILE A 106 4.35 26.06 1.75
CA ILE A 106 3.94 26.70 0.49
C ILE A 106 3.64 25.73 -0.69
N ASP A 107 4.23 24.52 -0.80
CA ASP A 107 3.77 23.54 -1.81
C ASP A 107 4.24 22.08 -1.51
N PRO A 108 3.34 21.16 -1.13
CA PRO A 108 3.66 19.74 -0.91
C PRO A 108 3.86 18.86 -2.15
N THR A 109 3.74 19.39 -3.36
CA THR A 109 3.95 18.64 -4.61
C THR A 109 5.26 18.97 -5.31
N SER A 110 6.06 19.86 -4.74
CA SER A 110 7.31 20.32 -5.34
C SER A 110 8.42 19.27 -5.22
N THR A 111 8.68 18.56 -6.31
CA THR A 111 9.83 17.66 -6.48
C THR A 111 11.16 18.40 -6.28
N THR A 112 11.22 19.69 -6.64
CA THR A 112 12.39 20.56 -6.38
C THR A 112 12.65 20.75 -4.89
N ILE A 113 11.61 20.94 -4.06
CA ILE A 113 11.78 21.11 -2.60
C ILE A 113 12.18 19.78 -1.96
N ALA A 114 11.62 18.65 -2.40
CA ALA A 114 12.01 17.32 -1.94
C ALA A 114 13.50 17.05 -2.23
N ALA A 115 13.95 17.25 -3.46
CA ALA A 115 15.36 17.09 -3.86
C ALA A 115 16.31 18.03 -3.10
N LEU A 116 15.87 19.24 -2.73
CA LEU A 116 16.66 20.15 -1.89
C LEU A 116 16.71 19.72 -0.43
N PHE A 117 15.65 19.11 0.08
CA PHE A 117 15.60 18.55 1.43
C PHE A 117 16.53 17.35 1.54
N GLU A 118 16.53 16.49 0.54
CA GLU A 118 17.49 15.42 0.35
C GLU A 118 18.93 15.97 0.27
N SER A 119 19.17 17.01 -0.55
CA SER A 119 20.47 17.67 -0.62
C SER A 119 20.93 18.22 0.74
N CYS A 120 20.01 18.73 1.57
CA CYS A 120 20.33 19.17 2.93
C CYS A 120 20.72 18.00 3.83
N LEU A 121 19.98 16.89 3.77
CA LEU A 121 20.29 15.69 4.54
C LEU A 121 21.61 15.06 4.12
N GLY A 122 21.85 14.91 2.80
CA GLY A 122 23.11 14.46 2.24
C GLY A 122 24.28 15.36 2.65
N LEU A 123 24.11 16.68 2.62
CA LEU A 123 25.16 17.61 3.05
C LEU A 123 25.38 17.61 4.57
N LYS A 124 24.35 17.42 5.39
CA LYS A 124 24.52 17.14 6.83
C LYS A 124 25.28 15.84 7.07
N VAL A 125 25.09 14.86 6.19
CA VAL A 125 25.88 13.62 6.19
C VAL A 125 27.34 13.93 5.88
N GLU A 126 27.62 14.55 4.75
CA GLU A 126 28.97 14.90 4.32
C GLU A 126 29.71 15.84 5.29
N LEU A 127 29.06 16.86 5.85
CA LEU A 127 29.70 17.81 6.78
C LEU A 127 30.04 17.18 8.12
N ALA A 128 29.22 16.26 8.60
CA ALA A 128 29.53 15.47 9.77
C ALA A 128 30.66 14.45 9.47
N GLU A 129 30.72 13.87 8.26
CA GLU A 129 31.86 13.05 7.81
C GLU A 129 33.15 13.88 7.71
N GLU A 130 33.12 15.09 7.12
CA GLU A 130 34.27 15.99 7.02
C GLU A 130 34.77 16.44 8.41
N SER A 131 33.84 16.76 9.32
CA SER A 131 34.16 17.08 10.71
C SER A 131 34.83 15.90 11.42
N PHE A 132 34.35 14.68 11.14
CA PHE A 132 34.94 13.44 11.64
C PHE A 132 36.35 13.18 11.11
N TYR A 133 36.58 13.31 9.80
CA TYR A 133 37.91 13.10 9.21
C TYR A 133 38.92 14.17 9.63
N LYS A 134 38.50 15.43 9.80
CA LYS A 134 39.35 16.50 10.37
C LYS A 134 39.70 16.25 11.83
N TRP A 135 38.78 15.68 12.59
CA TRP A 135 38.98 15.39 14.00
C TRP A 135 39.87 14.16 14.24
N LYS A 136 39.87 13.19 13.30
CA LYS A 136 40.77 12.03 13.30
C LYS A 136 42.26 12.39 13.18
N ASP A 137 42.60 13.60 12.73
CA ASP A 137 43.99 14.03 12.52
C ASP A 137 44.62 14.73 13.75
N THR A 138 43.87 15.03 14.82
CA THR A 138 44.43 15.88 15.90
C THR A 138 44.20 15.51 17.36
N ALA A 139 43.29 14.60 17.75
CA ALA A 139 43.02 14.45 19.20
C ALA A 139 42.71 13.07 19.78
N GLY A 140 42.25 12.07 19.03
CA GLY A 140 42.02 10.72 19.57
C GLY A 140 41.08 10.60 20.79
N ASN A 141 40.25 11.62 21.11
CA ASN A 141 39.35 11.64 22.28
C ASN A 141 37.97 11.00 21.99
N ALA A 142 37.36 10.28 22.93
CA ALA A 142 36.00 9.77 22.72
C ALA A 142 34.97 10.90 22.50
N LEU A 143 33.94 10.67 21.67
CA LEU A 143 32.75 11.53 21.61
C LEU A 143 32.01 11.46 22.96
N SER A 144 31.52 12.59 23.45
CA SER A 144 30.62 12.63 24.61
C SER A 144 29.25 12.02 24.29
N GLU A 145 28.52 11.58 25.31
CA GLU A 145 27.16 11.03 25.16
C GLU A 145 26.20 12.01 24.45
N ALA A 146 26.36 13.32 24.67
CA ALA A 146 25.56 14.35 24.04
C ALA A 146 25.92 14.53 22.55
N GLU A 147 27.21 14.47 22.19
CA GLU A 147 27.66 14.55 20.80
C GLU A 147 27.24 13.31 20.01
N LEU A 148 27.34 12.13 20.62
CA LEU A 148 26.78 10.89 20.08
C LEU A 148 25.27 11.06 19.87
N THR A 149 24.53 11.50 20.88
CA THR A 149 23.07 11.69 20.81
C THR A 149 22.67 12.59 19.64
N ASN A 150 23.32 13.73 19.43
CA ASN A 150 23.02 14.63 18.33
C ASN A 150 23.36 14.00 16.97
N LEU A 151 24.53 13.36 16.86
CA LEU A 151 24.94 12.65 15.65
C LEU A 151 23.95 11.53 15.31
N PHE A 152 23.51 10.75 16.30
CA PHE A 152 22.51 9.69 16.15
C PHE A 152 21.14 10.23 15.77
N GLN A 153 20.70 11.33 16.36
CA GLN A 153 19.45 11.98 15.99
C GLN A 153 19.51 12.54 14.57
N ASP A 154 20.63 13.09 14.12
CA ASP A 154 20.75 13.57 12.75
C ASP A 154 20.84 12.43 11.73
N ARG A 155 21.47 11.30 12.09
CA ARG A 155 21.68 10.14 11.21
C ARG A 155 20.49 9.17 11.16
N ILE A 156 19.95 8.79 12.32
CA ILE A 156 18.80 7.87 12.46
C ILE A 156 17.47 8.63 12.55
N GLY A 157 17.48 9.96 12.70
CA GLY A 157 16.29 10.84 12.77
C GLY A 157 15.45 10.92 11.50
N LEU A 158 15.35 9.80 10.80
CA LEU A 158 14.43 9.37 9.76
C LEU A 158 12.97 9.32 10.26
N SER A 159 12.63 10.17 11.22
CA SER A 159 11.26 10.59 11.50
C SER A 159 10.60 11.27 10.29
N SER A 160 11.41 11.71 9.31
CA SER A 160 11.01 12.45 8.11
C SER A 160 11.28 11.74 6.77
N LEU A 161 11.74 10.48 6.74
CA LEU A 161 11.88 9.77 5.47
C LEU A 161 10.49 9.38 4.93
N PHE A 162 9.86 10.34 4.25
CA PHE A 162 8.93 10.03 3.20
C PHE A 162 9.77 9.53 2.03
N ILE A 163 9.94 8.21 1.93
CA ILE A 163 10.63 7.62 0.79
C ILE A 163 9.65 7.68 -0.38
N ASP A 164 9.84 8.66 -1.25
CA ASP A 164 9.10 8.70 -2.51
C ASP A 164 9.45 7.46 -3.33
N LYS A 165 8.48 6.98 -4.11
CA LYS A 165 8.61 5.76 -4.89
C LYS A 165 9.72 5.83 -5.93
N GLU A 166 10.12 7.04 -6.31
CA GLU A 166 11.16 7.29 -7.31
C GLU A 166 12.58 7.33 -6.71
N GLU A 167 12.72 7.32 -5.38
CA GLU A 167 14.00 7.51 -4.66
C GLU A 167 14.33 6.35 -3.70
N TYR A 168 13.69 5.18 -3.86
CA TYR A 168 13.90 4.04 -2.95
C TYR A 168 15.38 3.61 -2.85
N ASP A 169 16.16 3.63 -3.93
CA ASP A 169 17.56 3.20 -3.85
C ASP A 169 18.43 4.16 -3.04
N GLU A 170 18.30 5.46 -3.30
CA GLU A 170 19.02 6.49 -2.56
C GLU A 170 18.64 6.48 -1.08
N ALA A 171 17.35 6.40 -0.77
CA ALA A 171 16.88 6.21 0.60
C ALA A 171 17.44 4.94 1.25
N GLY A 172 17.52 3.84 0.51
CA GLY A 172 18.11 2.58 0.97
C GLY A 172 19.61 2.69 1.26
N ILE A 173 20.37 3.38 0.41
CA ILE A 173 21.79 3.66 0.60
C ILE A 173 22.00 4.53 1.84
N GLN A 174 21.21 5.61 1.98
CA GLN A 174 21.27 6.51 3.13
C GLN A 174 20.93 5.78 4.44
N LEU A 175 19.88 4.95 4.42
CA LEU A 175 19.47 4.09 5.54
C LEU A 175 20.59 3.12 5.96
N ARG A 176 21.22 2.43 5.00
CA ARG A 176 22.34 1.51 5.29
C ARG A 176 23.50 2.23 5.95
N LYS A 177 23.96 3.34 5.36
CA LYS A 177 25.04 4.16 5.93
C LYS A 177 24.71 4.63 7.33
N ALA A 178 23.50 5.16 7.54
CA ALA A 178 23.06 5.63 8.86
C ALA A 178 23.06 4.51 9.91
N ILE A 179 22.61 3.30 9.56
CA ILE A 179 22.59 2.14 10.47
C ILE A 179 24.02 1.62 10.74
N GLU A 180 24.86 1.52 9.72
CA GLU A 180 26.25 1.06 9.86
C GLU A 180 27.08 2.00 10.73
N GLU A 181 27.00 3.31 10.48
CA GLU A 181 27.65 4.34 11.29
C GLU A 181 27.14 4.31 12.72
N ALA A 182 25.81 4.18 12.88
CA ALA A 182 25.20 4.10 14.19
C ALA A 182 25.74 2.93 15.02
N ASN A 183 25.76 1.73 14.43
CA ASN A 183 26.29 0.54 15.07
C ASN A 183 27.78 0.69 15.40
N TYR A 184 28.56 1.29 14.50
CA TYR A 184 29.99 1.55 14.74
C TYR A 184 30.20 2.42 15.98
N TRP A 185 29.51 3.55 16.09
CA TRP A 185 29.67 4.50 17.18
C TRP A 185 29.24 3.94 18.53
N LEU A 186 28.11 3.23 18.58
CA LEU A 186 27.67 2.58 19.80
C LEU A 186 28.66 1.50 20.23
N SER A 187 29.16 0.69 19.28
CA SER A 187 30.17 -0.34 19.56
C SER A 187 31.47 0.27 20.10
N TYR A 188 31.93 1.35 19.48
CA TYR A 188 33.12 2.08 19.92
C TYR A 188 32.95 2.68 21.32
N SER A 189 31.78 3.24 21.62
CA SER A 189 31.48 3.78 22.95
C SER A 189 31.47 2.70 24.03
N LEU A 190 30.88 1.53 23.75
CA LEU A 190 30.87 0.40 24.68
C LEU A 190 32.28 -0.16 24.93
N GLN A 191 33.13 -0.24 23.90
CA GLN A 191 34.53 -0.66 24.05
C GLN A 191 35.34 0.31 24.92
N LEU A 192 35.04 1.61 24.87
CA LEU A 192 35.68 2.61 25.71
C LEU A 192 35.22 2.52 27.17
N SER A 193 33.94 2.22 27.42
CA SER A 193 33.46 1.96 28.78
C SER A 193 34.11 0.71 29.38
N ASP A 194 34.24 -0.38 28.61
CA ASP A 194 34.83 -1.64 29.09
C ASP A 194 36.34 -1.52 29.39
N ASN A 195 37.06 -0.65 28.67
CA ASN A 195 38.47 -0.35 28.94
C ASN A 195 38.72 0.40 30.26
N THR A 196 37.68 0.91 30.94
CA THR A 196 37.80 1.45 32.30
C THR A 196 37.65 0.38 33.39
N SER A 197 37.26 -0.85 33.03
CA SER A 197 37.17 -2.01 33.92
C SER A 197 37.92 -3.22 33.33
N SER A 198 39.25 -3.19 33.46
CA SER A 198 40.21 -4.30 33.31
C SER A 198 39.99 -5.32 32.16
N THR A 199 40.87 -5.20 31.15
CA THR A 199 41.52 -6.28 30.37
C THR A 199 40.73 -7.58 30.14
N SER A 200 40.09 -7.71 28.97
CA SER A 200 40.31 -8.90 28.13
C SER A 200 40.09 -8.56 26.65
N SER A 201 41.05 -9.01 25.85
CA SER A 201 41.12 -8.90 24.40
C SER A 201 40.03 -9.71 23.70
N THR A 202 39.39 -9.16 22.66
CA THR A 202 39.30 -9.79 21.33
C THR A 202 38.86 -8.74 20.31
N THR A 203 39.78 -8.28 19.46
CA THR A 203 39.47 -7.61 18.20
C THR A 203 38.85 -8.62 17.24
N THR A 204 37.53 -8.56 17.07
CA THR A 204 36.85 -9.20 15.93
C THR A 204 36.40 -8.11 14.99
N THR A 205 37.09 -7.98 13.86
CA THR A 205 36.58 -7.34 12.65
C THR A 205 35.28 -8.03 12.27
N THR A 206 34.14 -7.47 12.70
CA THR A 206 32.81 -8.04 12.51
C THR A 206 32.13 -7.29 11.38
N THR A 207 31.93 -7.99 10.27
CA THR A 207 30.85 -7.69 9.33
C THR A 207 29.54 -7.59 10.11
N ALA A 208 28.96 -6.38 10.18
CA ALA A 208 27.57 -6.08 10.53
C ALA A 208 26.89 -7.02 11.54
N ALA A 209 27.52 -7.31 12.69
CA ALA A 209 26.84 -7.91 13.82
C ALA A 209 26.02 -6.81 14.51
N GLN A 210 24.71 -7.00 14.59
CA GLN A 210 23.78 -6.04 15.18
C GLN A 210 24.08 -5.85 16.67
N LEU A 211 24.12 -4.59 17.11
CA LEU A 211 24.43 -4.26 18.49
C LEU A 211 23.17 -4.38 19.35
N ASP A 212 23.16 -5.29 20.32
CA ASP A 212 22.09 -5.40 21.32
C ASP A 212 22.35 -4.38 22.45
N LEU A 213 21.54 -3.32 22.47
CA LEU A 213 21.67 -2.24 23.46
C LEU A 213 20.85 -2.48 24.73
N THR A 214 20.06 -3.57 24.82
CA THR A 214 19.02 -3.74 25.83
C THR A 214 19.51 -3.62 27.27
N ASN A 215 20.76 -4.02 27.54
CA ASN A 215 21.39 -3.97 28.86
C ASN A 215 22.45 -2.86 29.01
N THR A 216 22.42 -1.88 28.11
CA THR A 216 23.38 -0.76 28.10
C THR A 216 22.70 0.56 28.46
N GLN A 217 23.49 1.59 28.80
CA GLN A 217 22.96 2.95 28.96
C GLN A 217 22.27 3.49 27.69
N PHE A 218 22.57 2.91 26.52
CA PHE A 218 22.02 3.27 25.23
C PHE A 218 20.74 2.48 24.87
N ALA A 219 20.16 1.69 25.78
CA ALA A 219 18.96 0.87 25.52
C ALA A 219 17.78 1.67 24.93
N HIS A 220 17.66 2.96 25.26
CA HIS A 220 16.62 3.86 24.77
C HIS A 220 16.69 4.13 23.25
N TRP A 221 17.81 3.84 22.58
CA TRP A 221 17.98 3.99 21.12
C TRP A 221 17.50 2.80 20.31
N GLN A 222 17.35 1.62 20.93
CA GLN A 222 16.97 0.39 20.24
C GLN A 222 15.69 0.53 19.38
N PRO A 223 14.62 1.20 19.83
CA PRO A 223 13.41 1.36 19.02
C PRO A 223 13.65 2.15 17.71
N SER A 224 14.50 3.17 17.74
CA SER A 224 14.85 3.98 16.56
C SER A 224 15.68 3.18 15.56
N ILE A 225 16.64 2.40 16.04
CA ILE A 225 17.45 1.48 15.21
C ILE A 225 16.55 0.44 14.55
N ASN A 226 15.67 -0.20 15.32
CA ASN A 226 14.72 -1.19 14.81
C ASN A 226 13.81 -0.59 13.73
N ARG A 227 13.37 0.67 13.89
CA ARG A 227 12.57 1.39 12.90
C ARG A 227 13.35 1.68 11.62
N ALA A 228 14.60 2.11 11.72
CA ALA A 228 15.45 2.31 10.55
C ALA A 228 15.68 0.98 9.80
N GLN A 229 15.96 -0.10 10.52
CA GLN A 229 16.10 -1.43 9.92
C GLN A 229 14.83 -1.91 9.21
N TYR A 230 13.66 -1.67 9.81
CA TYR A 230 12.38 -1.91 9.16
C TYR A 230 12.21 -1.10 7.86
N LEU A 231 12.51 0.20 7.88
CA LEU A 231 12.42 1.06 6.69
C LEU A 231 13.39 0.59 5.60
N LEU A 232 14.59 0.17 5.97
CA LEU A 232 15.56 -0.42 5.06
C LEU A 232 15.02 -1.73 4.45
N TYR A 233 14.48 -2.62 5.27
CA TYR A 233 13.89 -3.87 4.81
C TYR A 233 12.75 -3.63 3.79
N ARG A 234 11.85 -2.69 4.11
CA ARG A 234 10.75 -2.29 3.21
C ARG A 234 11.26 -1.72 1.89
N THR A 235 12.31 -0.91 1.95
CA THR A 235 12.93 -0.27 0.79
C THR A 235 13.63 -1.29 -0.10
N ASN A 236 14.42 -2.19 0.50
CA ASN A 236 15.06 -3.30 -0.20
C ASN A 236 14.02 -4.20 -0.88
N ALA A 237 12.90 -4.50 -0.21
CA ALA A 237 11.80 -5.25 -0.80
C ALA A 237 11.21 -4.55 -2.04
N ALA A 238 11.00 -3.22 -1.99
CA ALA A 238 10.47 -2.45 -3.12
C ALA A 238 11.45 -2.37 -4.31
N CYS A 239 12.75 -2.34 -4.05
CA CYS A 239 13.82 -2.37 -5.05
C CYS A 239 14.22 -3.78 -5.48
N CYS A 240 13.59 -4.84 -4.97
CA CYS A 240 14.02 -6.22 -5.19
C CYS A 240 15.51 -6.47 -4.85
N GLN A 241 16.07 -5.72 -3.90
CA GLN A 241 17.42 -5.94 -3.39
C GLN A 241 17.38 -7.04 -2.32
N TRP A 242 17.66 -8.27 -2.74
CA TRP A 242 17.32 -9.46 -1.96
C TRP A 242 18.50 -10.21 -1.33
N ASP A 243 19.72 -9.68 -1.41
CA ASP A 243 20.93 -10.36 -0.90
C ASP A 243 20.80 -10.81 0.57
N THR A 244 20.14 -9.98 1.40
CA THR A 244 19.93 -10.22 2.84
C THR A 244 18.46 -10.38 3.22
N TYR A 245 17.53 -10.49 2.26
CA TYR A 245 16.08 -10.39 2.49
C TYR A 245 15.58 -11.30 3.62
N PHE A 246 15.95 -12.58 3.64
CA PHE A 246 15.48 -13.50 4.67
C PHE A 246 16.13 -13.24 6.03
N GLN A 247 17.42 -12.87 6.04
CA GLN A 247 18.15 -12.55 7.25
C GLN A 247 17.60 -11.29 7.92
N ASP A 248 17.41 -10.22 7.14
CA ASP A 248 16.81 -8.96 7.59
C ASP A 248 15.38 -9.18 8.08
N GLY A 249 14.61 -10.01 7.38
CA GLY A 249 13.24 -10.37 7.76
C GLY A 249 13.17 -11.13 9.09
N HIS A 250 14.07 -12.09 9.31
CA HIS A 250 14.18 -12.82 10.57
C HIS A 250 14.55 -11.89 11.73
N GLN A 251 15.55 -11.01 11.52
CA GLN A 251 15.94 -10.01 12.51
C GLN A 251 14.79 -9.07 12.87
N LEU A 252 14.05 -8.59 11.86
CA LEU A 252 12.87 -7.75 12.06
C LEU A 252 11.81 -8.47 12.91
N SER A 253 11.51 -9.73 12.61
CA SER A 253 10.55 -10.53 13.39
C SER A 253 11.01 -10.69 14.85
N GLN A 254 12.29 -11.02 15.08
CA GLN A 254 12.84 -11.16 16.44
C GLN A 254 12.75 -9.85 17.22
N SER A 255 13.16 -8.74 16.61
CA SER A 255 13.07 -7.40 17.24
C SER A 255 11.64 -7.07 17.65
N LEU A 256 10.65 -7.41 16.84
CA LEU A 256 9.24 -7.17 17.17
C LEU A 256 8.74 -8.08 18.30
N SER A 257 9.17 -9.34 18.35
CA SER A 257 8.79 -10.27 19.42
C SER A 257 9.38 -9.91 20.78
N HIS A 258 10.60 -9.34 20.82
CA HIS A 258 11.29 -8.99 22.07
C HIS A 258 10.92 -7.60 22.62
N ASN A 259 10.40 -6.69 21.77
CA ASN A 259 10.06 -5.31 22.17
C ASN A 259 8.57 -5.15 22.48
N LEU A 260 8.09 -5.86 23.51
CA LEU A 260 6.77 -5.61 24.08
C LEU A 260 6.84 -4.42 25.05
N SER A 261 5.87 -3.52 24.97
CA SER A 261 5.67 -2.44 25.93
C SER A 261 5.36 -3.00 27.32
N PRO A 262 5.49 -2.20 28.40
CA PRO A 262 5.02 -2.59 29.72
C PRO A 262 3.53 -2.95 29.77
N SER A 263 2.75 -2.46 28.80
CA SER A 263 1.33 -2.79 28.61
C SER A 263 1.11 -4.07 27.78
N GLY A 264 2.17 -4.78 27.36
CA GLY A 264 2.11 -6.03 26.61
C GLY A 264 1.96 -5.86 25.09
N HIS A 265 1.93 -4.63 24.57
CA HIS A 265 1.76 -4.35 23.15
C HIS A 265 3.11 -4.31 22.43
N VAL A 266 3.17 -4.79 21.20
CA VAL A 266 4.38 -4.64 20.35
C VAL A 266 4.69 -3.16 20.16
N GLN A 267 5.94 -2.75 20.36
CA GLN A 267 6.36 -1.39 20.04
C GLN A 267 6.09 -1.09 18.56
N ARG A 268 5.46 0.05 18.28
CA ARG A 268 4.96 0.50 16.96
C ARG A 268 6.11 0.88 16.01
N ILE A 269 6.93 -0.10 15.67
CA ILE A 269 8.09 0.00 14.78
C ILE A 269 7.65 -0.23 13.33
N LEU A 270 6.69 -1.13 13.13
CA LEU A 270 6.21 -1.60 11.84
C LEU A 270 4.73 -1.22 11.63
N HIS A 271 4.39 -0.81 10.41
CA HIS A 271 3.04 -0.40 10.05
C HIS A 271 2.10 -1.61 9.82
N PRO A 272 0.83 -1.62 10.26
CA PRO A 272 -0.08 -2.76 10.13
C PRO A 272 -0.23 -3.26 8.69
N PHE A 273 -0.22 -2.34 7.71
CA PHE A 273 -0.32 -2.72 6.28
C PHE A 273 0.89 -3.52 5.79
N ASP A 274 2.10 -3.16 6.23
CA ASP A 274 3.32 -3.88 5.87
C ASP A 274 3.41 -5.22 6.61
N ALA A 275 2.78 -5.33 7.80
CA ALA A 275 2.71 -6.57 8.58
C ALA A 275 1.97 -7.69 7.83
N LEU A 276 0.99 -7.31 7.01
CA LEU A 276 0.22 -8.23 6.19
C LEU A 276 0.98 -8.69 4.94
N LYS A 277 2.01 -7.95 4.55
CA LYS A 277 2.76 -8.14 3.29
C LYS A 277 4.00 -8.97 3.47
N PHE A 278 4.73 -8.77 4.55
CA PHE A 278 6.03 -9.40 4.73
C PHE A 278 5.89 -10.86 5.21
N PRO A 279 6.46 -11.84 4.48
CA PRO A 279 6.38 -13.24 4.85
C PRO A 279 6.98 -13.54 6.23
N CYS A 280 7.97 -12.76 6.67
CA CYS A 280 8.61 -12.91 7.97
C CYS A 280 7.71 -12.55 9.16
N ILE A 281 6.55 -11.91 8.92
CA ILE A 281 5.61 -11.53 9.96
C ILE A 281 4.48 -12.58 10.00
N SER A 282 4.36 -13.28 11.13
CA SER A 282 3.26 -14.23 11.37
C SER A 282 1.92 -13.52 11.51
N LEU A 283 0.81 -14.23 11.28
CA LEU A 283 -0.53 -13.69 11.54
C LEU A 283 -0.69 -13.20 12.99
N GLU A 284 -0.17 -13.93 13.97
CA GLU A 284 -0.20 -13.53 15.38
C GLU A 284 0.49 -12.18 15.59
N LEU A 285 1.68 -12.00 15.02
CA LEU A 285 2.43 -10.75 15.15
C LEU A 285 1.73 -9.60 14.41
N ALA A 286 1.18 -9.84 13.22
CA ALA A 286 0.40 -8.85 12.50
C ALA A 286 -0.83 -8.39 13.31
N SER A 287 -1.52 -9.32 13.97
CA SER A 287 -2.66 -9.01 14.86
C SER A 287 -2.22 -8.16 16.07
N LYS A 288 -1.13 -8.52 16.75
CA LYS A 288 -0.57 -7.71 17.86
C LYS A 288 -0.14 -6.31 17.42
N ILE A 289 0.36 -6.16 16.20
CA ILE A 289 0.70 -4.86 15.63
C ILE A 289 -0.56 -4.02 15.43
N ALA A 290 -1.62 -4.58 14.84
CA ALA A 290 -2.91 -3.90 14.73
C ALA A 290 -3.47 -3.47 16.09
N GLN A 291 -3.45 -4.36 17.09
CA GLN A 291 -3.86 -4.06 18.47
C GLN A 291 -3.06 -2.88 19.06
N SER A 292 -1.75 -2.81 18.83
CA SER A 292 -0.94 -1.68 19.32
C SER A 292 -1.29 -0.33 18.66
N TYR A 293 -1.79 -0.35 17.41
CA TYR A 293 -2.28 0.82 16.71
C TYR A 293 -3.68 1.22 17.19
N ALA A 294 -4.57 0.26 17.46
CA ALA A 294 -5.87 0.51 18.07
C ALA A 294 -5.71 1.10 19.49
N ALA A 295 -4.83 0.52 20.30
CA ALA A 295 -4.49 1.03 21.63
C ALA A 295 -3.99 2.47 21.56
N ARG A 296 -3.11 2.81 20.60
CA ARG A 296 -2.65 4.19 20.38
C ARG A 296 -3.81 5.16 20.08
N ALA A 297 -4.79 4.74 19.28
CA ALA A 297 -5.93 5.57 18.96
C ALA A 297 -6.78 5.86 20.22
N LEU A 298 -6.99 4.86 21.09
CA LEU A 298 -7.65 5.05 22.38
C LEU A 298 -6.83 5.94 23.33
N GLU A 299 -5.51 5.71 23.42
CA GLU A 299 -4.57 6.53 24.20
C GLU A 299 -4.61 8.00 23.79
N SER A 300 -4.76 8.29 22.49
CA SER A 300 -4.86 9.67 21.98
C SER A 300 -6.10 10.43 22.49
N HIS A 301 -7.13 9.70 22.93
CA HIS A 301 -8.33 10.22 23.57
C HIS A 301 -8.30 10.14 25.10
N GLY A 302 -7.16 9.79 25.69
CA GLY A 302 -7.00 9.61 27.14
C GLY A 302 -7.68 8.35 27.70
N LEU A 303 -8.07 7.41 26.84
CA LEU A 303 -8.73 6.16 27.21
C LEU A 303 -7.67 5.08 27.47
N VAL A 304 -7.00 5.16 28.61
CA VAL A 304 -6.01 4.15 29.04
C VAL A 304 -6.67 3.23 30.07
N ASP A 305 -6.93 1.98 29.68
CA ASP A 305 -7.38 0.96 30.61
C ASP A 305 -6.48 -0.28 30.48
N VAL A 306 -5.64 -0.46 31.49
CA VAL A 306 -4.63 -1.53 31.58
C VAL A 306 -5.29 -2.89 31.84
N GLU A 307 -6.49 -2.93 32.41
CA GLU A 307 -7.25 -4.17 32.64
C GLU A 307 -8.02 -4.60 31.38
N ALA A 308 -8.59 -3.66 30.62
CA ALA A 308 -9.21 -3.95 29.34
C ALA A 308 -8.19 -4.47 28.30
N ALA A 309 -6.99 -3.88 28.24
CA ALA A 309 -5.92 -4.32 27.34
C ALA A 309 -5.43 -5.76 27.64
N LYS A 310 -5.51 -6.21 28.90
CA LYS A 310 -5.20 -7.61 29.28
C LYS A 310 -6.34 -8.58 28.98
N ASN A 311 -7.57 -8.08 28.82
CA ASN A 311 -8.79 -8.85 28.60
C ASN A 311 -9.26 -8.90 27.14
N GLU A 312 -8.58 -8.23 26.19
CA GLU A 312 -8.79 -8.39 24.73
C GLU A 312 -8.23 -9.73 24.20
N GLN A 313 -8.21 -10.78 25.02
CA GLN A 313 -8.04 -12.15 24.53
C GLN A 313 -9.27 -12.54 23.71
N TYR A 314 -9.03 -13.24 22.60
CA TYR A 314 -10.11 -13.76 21.75
C TYR A 314 -11.11 -14.56 22.59
N GLN A 315 -12.36 -14.10 22.60
CA GLN A 315 -13.47 -14.86 23.14
C GLN A 315 -14.24 -15.44 21.97
N ARG A 316 -14.50 -16.74 22.01
CA ARG A 316 -15.28 -17.42 20.98
C ARG A 316 -16.64 -16.76 20.87
N ARG A 317 -16.94 -16.20 19.70
CA ARG A 317 -18.20 -15.51 19.44
C ARG A 317 -19.28 -16.50 18.96
N PRO A 318 -20.55 -16.32 19.36
CA PRO A 318 -21.65 -17.03 18.74
C PRO A 318 -21.73 -16.67 17.25
N THR A 319 -22.35 -17.53 16.46
CA THR A 319 -22.57 -17.29 15.03
C THR A 319 -24.07 -17.24 14.74
N VAL A 320 -24.49 -16.25 13.97
CA VAL A 320 -25.87 -16.11 13.47
C VAL A 320 -25.86 -16.22 11.96
N THR A 321 -26.80 -16.97 11.41
CA THR A 321 -26.97 -17.10 9.96
C THR A 321 -28.11 -16.21 9.51
N VAL A 322 -27.88 -15.42 8.46
CA VAL A 322 -28.85 -14.48 7.90
C VAL A 322 -29.18 -14.88 6.48
N ASN A 323 -30.47 -15.01 6.17
CA ASN A 323 -30.98 -15.21 4.83
C ASN A 323 -31.50 -13.90 4.26
N ARG A 324 -30.90 -13.42 3.18
CA ARG A 324 -31.32 -12.17 2.52
C ARG A 324 -32.79 -12.16 2.05
N LYS A 325 -33.38 -13.33 1.77
CA LYS A 325 -34.77 -13.46 1.30
C LYS A 325 -35.79 -13.36 2.43
N GLU A 326 -35.35 -13.46 3.69
CA GLU A 326 -36.21 -13.50 4.88
C GLU A 326 -36.10 -12.23 5.72
N LEU A 327 -35.56 -11.14 5.16
CA LEU A 327 -35.32 -9.92 5.89
C LEU A 327 -36.64 -9.21 6.24
N PRO A 328 -36.83 -8.80 7.52
CA PRO A 328 -37.97 -7.98 7.90
C PRO A 328 -37.86 -6.60 7.24
N LYS A 329 -39.00 -6.09 6.76
CA LYS A 329 -39.08 -4.68 6.36
C LYS A 329 -38.89 -3.80 7.59
N GLN A 330 -38.01 -2.81 7.47
CA GLN A 330 -37.76 -1.84 8.51
C GLN A 330 -38.87 -0.77 8.50
N GLU A 331 -39.35 -0.41 9.69
CA GLU A 331 -40.34 0.68 9.86
C GLU A 331 -39.73 2.04 9.54
N GLN A 332 -38.43 2.20 9.81
CA GLN A 332 -37.63 3.37 9.48
C GLN A 332 -36.42 2.95 8.65
N LYS A 333 -35.95 3.83 7.76
CA LYS A 333 -34.75 3.54 6.96
C LYS A 333 -33.53 3.42 7.87
N ILE A 334 -32.69 2.42 7.61
CA ILE A 334 -31.38 2.29 8.25
C ILE A 334 -30.43 3.32 7.62
N ARG A 335 -29.87 4.23 8.42
CA ARG A 335 -28.93 5.27 7.97
C ARG A 335 -27.50 4.76 8.06
N ILE A 336 -26.81 4.71 6.93
CA ILE A 336 -25.44 4.18 6.80
C ILE A 336 -24.51 5.31 6.39
N GLY A 337 -23.42 5.50 7.12
CA GLY A 337 -22.34 6.40 6.76
C GLY A 337 -21.11 5.64 6.26
N TYR A 338 -20.65 5.87 5.03
CA TYR A 338 -19.38 5.37 4.54
C TYR A 338 -18.30 6.45 4.66
N ILE A 339 -17.20 6.16 5.33
CA ILE A 339 -16.11 7.12 5.53
C ILE A 339 -14.80 6.63 4.89
N SER A 340 -14.13 7.49 4.14
CA SER A 340 -12.83 7.18 3.54
C SER A 340 -12.04 8.42 3.10
N PRO A 341 -10.70 8.43 3.21
CA PRO A 341 -9.87 9.40 2.47
C PRO A 341 -9.80 9.11 0.98
N ASP A 342 -10.22 7.92 0.56
CA ASP A 342 -9.98 7.37 -0.76
C ASP A 342 -11.15 7.53 -1.74
N PHE A 343 -12.13 8.37 -1.40
CA PHE A 343 -13.16 8.83 -2.34
C PHE A 343 -12.56 9.87 -3.31
N THR A 344 -11.64 9.40 -4.14
CA THR A 344 -10.95 10.16 -5.19
C THR A 344 -10.92 9.35 -6.48
N SER A 345 -11.02 10.02 -7.62
CA SER A 345 -11.03 9.43 -8.97
C SER A 345 -9.68 8.85 -9.39
N ARG A 346 -8.71 8.80 -8.46
CA ARG A 346 -7.37 8.22 -8.66
C ARG A 346 -7.12 7.01 -7.77
N HIS A 347 -8.05 6.64 -6.90
CA HIS A 347 -7.85 5.56 -5.95
C HIS A 347 -8.67 4.30 -6.31
N PRO A 348 -8.09 3.09 -6.17
CA PRO A 348 -8.78 1.82 -6.37
C PRO A 348 -10.14 1.69 -5.67
N LEU A 349 -10.29 2.25 -4.47
CA LEU A 349 -11.54 2.22 -3.71
C LEU A 349 -12.70 2.82 -4.51
N ALA A 350 -12.52 4.01 -5.09
CA ALA A 350 -13.55 4.67 -5.88
C ALA A 350 -13.87 3.87 -7.16
N PHE A 351 -12.85 3.35 -7.86
CA PHE A 351 -13.03 2.52 -9.05
C PHE A 351 -13.91 1.29 -8.77
N LEU A 352 -13.69 0.65 -7.61
CA LEU A 352 -14.36 -0.58 -7.24
C LEU A 352 -15.75 -0.34 -6.64
N MET A 353 -15.91 0.66 -5.77
CA MET A 353 -17.13 0.82 -4.97
C MET A 353 -18.15 1.82 -5.52
N GLN A 354 -17.83 2.63 -6.53
CA GLN A 354 -18.70 3.72 -6.99
C GLN A 354 -20.17 3.33 -7.25
N HIS A 355 -20.46 2.09 -7.66
CA HIS A 355 -21.84 1.61 -7.87
C HIS A 355 -22.47 0.88 -6.67
N VAL A 356 -21.70 0.56 -5.62
CA VAL A 356 -22.23 -0.04 -4.38
C VAL A 356 -23.32 0.85 -3.79
N PHE A 357 -23.04 2.16 -3.71
CA PHE A 357 -23.94 3.14 -3.11
C PHE A 357 -25.27 3.27 -3.86
N ARG A 358 -25.24 3.03 -5.18
CA ARG A 358 -26.41 3.10 -6.06
C ARG A 358 -27.37 1.94 -5.84
N TYR A 359 -26.85 0.75 -5.57
CA TYR A 359 -27.65 -0.48 -5.50
C TYR A 359 -28.33 -0.69 -4.15
N HIS A 360 -28.09 0.19 -3.17
CA HIS A 360 -28.84 0.14 -1.93
C HIS A 360 -30.34 0.36 -2.17
N ASP A 361 -31.18 -0.46 -1.53
CA ASP A 361 -32.64 -0.29 -1.54
C ASP A 361 -33.01 1.01 -0.82
N LYS A 362 -33.23 2.07 -1.59
CA LYS A 362 -33.61 3.39 -1.10
C LYS A 362 -34.92 3.41 -0.32
N SER A 363 -35.73 2.34 -0.34
CA SER A 363 -36.92 2.21 0.51
C SER A 363 -36.60 1.73 1.93
N GLN A 364 -35.44 1.09 2.13
CA GLN A 364 -34.99 0.51 3.40
C GLN A 364 -33.74 1.21 3.97
N PHE A 365 -32.94 1.87 3.12
CA PHE A 365 -31.65 2.44 3.50
C PHE A 365 -31.50 3.92 3.09
N SER A 366 -30.72 4.67 3.86
CA SER A 366 -30.25 6.02 3.54
C SER A 366 -28.72 6.03 3.60
N VAL A 367 -28.05 6.42 2.52
CA VAL A 367 -26.61 6.30 2.33
C VAL A 367 -25.95 7.67 2.38
N HIS A 368 -25.08 7.86 3.36
CA HIS A 368 -24.28 9.06 3.59
C HIS A 368 -22.82 8.75 3.26
N ILE A 369 -22.16 9.63 2.53
CA ILE A 369 -20.73 9.52 2.17
C ILE A 369 -19.96 10.62 2.89
N TYR A 370 -18.91 10.24 3.61
CA TYR A 370 -17.99 11.14 4.30
C TYR A 370 -16.59 11.01 3.69
N SER A 371 -16.23 11.96 2.83
CA SER A 371 -14.92 11.99 2.20
C SER A 371 -13.92 12.74 3.07
N LEU A 372 -12.83 12.07 3.45
CA LEU A 372 -11.68 12.68 4.11
C LEU A 372 -10.63 13.19 3.11
N SER A 373 -10.96 13.18 1.82
CA SER A 373 -10.08 13.75 0.79
C SER A 373 -9.79 15.21 1.11
N SER A 374 -8.52 15.60 1.03
CA SER A 374 -8.11 16.99 1.25
C SER A 374 -8.53 17.92 0.11
N LYS A 375 -9.07 17.36 -0.98
CA LYS A 375 -9.43 18.09 -2.19
C LYS A 375 -10.78 17.63 -2.71
N VAL A 376 -11.52 18.60 -3.23
CA VAL A 376 -12.71 18.32 -4.03
C VAL A 376 -12.24 17.69 -5.33
N ASP A 377 -12.85 16.55 -5.66
CA ASP A 377 -12.59 15.78 -6.86
C ASP A 377 -13.89 15.72 -7.66
N ASP A 378 -13.80 16.10 -8.93
CA ASP A 378 -14.91 16.14 -9.88
C ASP A 378 -14.73 15.11 -11.00
N GLY A 379 -13.83 14.15 -10.84
CA GLY A 379 -13.67 13.04 -11.78
C GLY A 379 -14.87 12.09 -11.77
N PRO A 380 -14.99 11.25 -12.82
CA PRO A 380 -16.22 10.52 -13.12
C PRO A 380 -16.61 9.53 -12.00
N GLU A 381 -15.64 8.96 -11.29
CA GLU A 381 -15.93 8.04 -10.19
C GLU A 381 -16.52 8.76 -8.97
N VAL A 382 -15.99 9.93 -8.61
CA VAL A 382 -16.53 10.71 -7.49
C VAL A 382 -17.89 11.30 -7.84
N GLN A 383 -18.09 11.76 -9.08
CA GLN A 383 -19.42 12.16 -9.58
C GLN A 383 -20.43 11.01 -9.47
N ALA A 384 -20.07 9.81 -9.92
CA ALA A 384 -20.93 8.64 -9.81
C ALA A 384 -21.31 8.32 -8.35
N ILE A 385 -20.38 8.48 -7.41
CA ILE A 385 -20.64 8.31 -5.97
C ILE A 385 -21.61 9.39 -5.46
N GLN A 386 -21.36 10.66 -5.79
CA GLN A 386 -22.22 11.79 -5.39
C GLN A 386 -23.65 11.61 -5.88
N GLU A 387 -23.83 11.20 -7.14
CA GLU A 387 -25.15 10.95 -7.73
C GLU A 387 -25.88 9.74 -7.13
N SER A 388 -25.15 8.81 -6.54
CA SER A 388 -25.68 7.54 -6.03
C SER A 388 -26.02 7.57 -4.53
N CYS A 389 -25.42 8.48 -3.77
CA CYS A 389 -25.67 8.65 -2.34
C CYS A 389 -26.84 9.59 -2.04
N ASP A 390 -27.37 9.53 -0.83
CA ASP A 390 -28.42 10.45 -0.36
C ASP A 390 -27.81 11.74 0.21
N GLN A 391 -26.58 11.68 0.73
CA GLN A 391 -25.80 12.83 1.19
C GLN A 391 -24.30 12.60 0.97
N PHE A 392 -23.60 13.61 0.44
CA PHE A 392 -22.14 13.60 0.30
C PHE A 392 -21.54 14.76 1.09
N THR A 393 -20.62 14.47 2.01
CA THR A 393 -19.99 15.46 2.89
C THR A 393 -18.47 15.33 2.83
N TYR A 394 -17.80 16.47 2.61
CA TYR A 394 -16.36 16.56 2.75
C TYR A 394 -16.01 16.91 4.20
N LEU A 395 -15.12 16.12 4.78
CA LEU A 395 -14.62 16.23 6.15
C LEU A 395 -13.13 16.53 6.09
N SER A 396 -12.70 17.69 6.56
CA SER A 396 -11.30 18.14 6.46
C SER A 396 -10.46 17.75 7.69
N PRO A 397 -9.54 16.76 7.59
CA PRO A 397 -8.70 16.34 8.71
C PRO A 397 -7.64 17.37 9.12
N SER A 398 -7.37 18.36 8.26
CA SER A 398 -6.40 19.44 8.54
C SER A 398 -7.01 20.58 9.36
N ALA A 399 -8.35 20.71 9.33
CA ALA A 399 -9.11 21.74 10.00
C ALA A 399 -9.78 21.26 11.29
N MET A 400 -10.10 19.96 11.37
CA MET A 400 -10.88 19.37 12.46
C MET A 400 -10.10 18.27 13.17
N SER A 401 -10.26 18.21 14.48
CA SER A 401 -9.79 17.10 15.31
C SER A 401 -10.59 15.82 15.03
N PRO A 402 -10.05 14.62 15.35
CA PRO A 402 -10.78 13.37 15.19
C PRO A 402 -12.16 13.36 15.88
N MET A 403 -12.27 13.99 17.04
CA MET A 403 -13.54 14.10 17.78
C MET A 403 -14.55 15.00 17.05
N GLU A 404 -14.12 16.15 16.53
CA GLU A 404 -15.01 17.06 15.77
C GLU A 404 -15.54 16.39 14.50
N LEU A 405 -14.66 15.66 13.78
CA LEU A 405 -15.03 14.85 12.62
C LEU A 405 -16.10 13.81 12.97
N TYR A 406 -15.88 13.06 14.05
CA TYR A 406 -16.82 12.06 14.52
C TYR A 406 -18.15 12.68 14.96
N GLN A 407 -18.11 13.82 15.67
CA GLN A 407 -19.30 14.55 16.11
C GLN A 407 -20.16 15.04 14.94
N GLN A 408 -19.56 15.45 13.83
CA GLN A 408 -20.31 15.81 12.62
C GLN A 408 -21.05 14.62 12.03
N MET A 409 -20.41 13.44 11.91
CA MET A 409 -21.07 12.25 11.39
C MET A 409 -22.24 11.81 12.28
N VAL A 410 -22.04 11.79 13.60
CA VAL A 410 -23.10 11.34 14.49
C VAL A 410 -24.29 12.29 14.52
N GLN A 411 -24.19 13.56 14.10
CA GLN A 411 -25.34 14.47 13.99
C GLN A 411 -26.42 13.93 13.03
N ASP A 412 -26.01 13.20 11.99
CA ASP A 412 -26.91 12.64 10.96
C ASP A 412 -27.77 11.44 11.44
N GLU A 413 -27.65 11.07 12.72
CA GLU A 413 -28.36 9.92 13.35
C GLU A 413 -28.07 8.60 12.62
N LEU A 414 -26.81 8.40 12.23
CA LEU A 414 -26.37 7.17 11.61
C LEU A 414 -26.62 5.96 12.53
N ASP A 415 -27.08 4.87 11.94
CA ASP A 415 -27.20 3.57 12.60
C ASP A 415 -25.90 2.78 12.49
N ILE A 416 -25.22 2.92 11.36
CA ILE A 416 -24.01 2.18 11.01
C ILE A 416 -23.01 3.14 10.37
N ILE A 417 -21.75 3.09 10.79
CA ILE A 417 -20.61 3.72 10.13
C ILE A 417 -19.71 2.62 9.57
N VAL A 418 -19.45 2.68 8.26
CA VAL A 418 -18.54 1.79 7.54
C VAL A 418 -17.25 2.54 7.24
N ASP A 419 -16.20 2.16 7.96
CA ASP A 419 -14.81 2.57 7.71
C ASP A 419 -14.25 1.81 6.51
N LEU A 420 -13.96 2.54 5.42
CA LEU A 420 -13.40 2.01 4.19
C LEU A 420 -11.88 2.18 4.06
N CYS A 421 -11.19 2.45 5.17
CA CYS A 421 -9.77 2.78 5.21
C CYS A 421 -9.00 1.86 6.18
N GLY A 422 -9.44 1.74 7.42
CA GLY A 422 -8.70 1.07 8.50
C GLY A 422 -7.31 1.69 8.69
N TYR A 423 -6.26 0.86 8.55
CA TYR A 423 -4.85 1.30 8.61
C TYR A 423 -4.20 1.46 7.23
N ALA A 424 -4.98 1.75 6.18
CA ALA A 424 -4.39 2.08 4.88
C ALA A 424 -3.82 3.52 4.89
N GLY A 425 -2.65 3.70 4.27
CA GLY A 425 -1.99 5.01 4.16
C GLY A 425 -1.59 5.63 5.51
N THR A 426 -1.54 6.96 5.58
CA THR A 426 -1.21 7.74 6.79
C THR A 426 -2.47 8.31 7.46
N SER A 427 -3.56 7.54 7.43
CA SER A 427 -4.87 7.99 7.88
C SER A 427 -4.99 8.12 9.40
N ILE A 428 -5.79 9.09 9.85
CA ILE A 428 -6.21 9.26 11.26
C ILE A 428 -7.54 8.53 11.57
N MET A 429 -7.92 7.57 10.71
CA MET A 429 -9.21 6.88 10.79
C MET A 429 -9.43 6.20 12.14
N ALA A 430 -8.40 5.52 12.67
CA ALA A 430 -8.50 4.85 13.96
C ALA A 430 -8.84 5.82 15.09
N GLU A 431 -8.25 7.02 15.08
CA GLU A 431 -8.55 8.08 16.04
C GLU A 431 -9.96 8.65 15.85
N ILE A 432 -10.44 8.80 14.60
CA ILE A 432 -11.81 9.23 14.34
C ILE A 432 -12.78 8.21 14.93
N MET A 433 -12.62 6.93 14.60
CA MET A 433 -13.50 5.85 15.06
C MET A 433 -13.42 5.64 16.59
N ALA A 434 -12.24 5.82 17.20
CA ALA A 434 -12.06 5.74 18.66
C ALA A 434 -12.80 6.84 19.43
N SER A 435 -13.15 7.96 18.76
CA SER A 435 -13.91 9.06 19.37
C SER A 435 -15.27 8.60 19.91
N ARG A 436 -15.85 7.52 19.36
CA ARG A 436 -17.06 6.87 19.90
C ARG A 436 -16.93 6.52 21.37
N CYS A 437 -15.80 5.91 21.76
CA CYS A 437 -15.57 5.45 23.13
C CYS A 437 -15.53 6.61 24.12
N LEU A 438 -14.91 7.73 23.72
CA LEU A 438 -14.85 8.92 24.56
C LEU A 438 -16.23 9.58 24.66
N LEU A 439 -16.98 9.66 23.56
CA LEU A 439 -18.34 10.20 23.56
C LEU A 439 -19.29 9.35 24.43
N GLN A 440 -19.19 8.03 24.39
CA GLN A 440 -19.94 7.13 25.26
C GLN A 440 -19.62 7.40 26.74
N GLN A 441 -18.33 7.49 27.10
CA GLN A 441 -17.90 7.78 28.47
C GLN A 441 -18.41 9.14 28.97
N MET A 442 -18.49 10.15 28.10
CA MET A 442 -19.07 11.46 28.43
C MET A 442 -20.58 11.35 28.69
N ASN A 443 -21.31 10.59 27.88
CA ASN A 443 -22.74 10.36 28.06
C ASN A 443 -23.03 9.65 29.40
N ASP A 444 -22.28 8.59 29.72
CA ASP A 444 -22.47 7.81 30.95
C ASP A 444 -22.22 8.65 32.22
N LYS A 445 -21.24 9.56 32.18
CA LYS A 445 -20.96 10.51 33.28
C LYS A 445 -22.08 11.54 33.46
N ASN A 446 -22.64 12.02 32.36
CA ASN A 446 -23.75 12.99 32.43
C ASN A 446 -25.03 12.35 32.97
N SER A 447 -25.32 11.10 32.61
CA SER A 447 -26.47 10.35 33.13
C SER A 447 -26.36 10.02 34.63
N SER A 448 -25.15 9.88 35.16
CA SER A 448 -24.90 9.56 36.58
C SER A 448 -24.82 10.79 37.51
N ALA A 449 -24.81 12.02 36.97
CA ALA A 449 -24.66 13.27 37.72
C ALA A 449 -25.99 13.94 38.18
N GLY A 450 -27.15 13.29 38.03
CA GLY A 450 -28.40 13.69 38.68
C GLY A 450 -29.10 14.97 38.16
N GLY A 451 -28.76 15.45 36.97
CA GLY A 451 -29.42 16.60 36.35
C GLY A 451 -30.65 16.20 35.52
N ASN A 452 -31.84 16.61 35.99
CA ASN A 452 -33.17 16.61 35.33
C ASN A 452 -33.47 15.50 34.29
N GLU A 453 -34.45 14.66 34.63
CA GLU A 453 -35.22 13.78 33.75
C GLU A 453 -35.89 14.56 32.60
N ALA A 454 -35.12 14.91 31.57
CA ALA A 454 -35.64 15.39 30.30
C ALA A 454 -35.08 14.50 29.17
N ASP A 455 -35.94 13.59 28.74
CA ASP A 455 -35.83 12.61 27.65
C ASP A 455 -34.98 11.35 27.92
N GLY A 456 -35.63 10.30 28.42
CA GLY A 456 -35.06 8.99 28.75
C GLY A 456 -34.62 8.14 27.55
N SER A 457 -34.11 8.75 26.49
CA SER A 457 -33.54 8.05 25.33
C SER A 457 -32.05 8.36 25.23
N THR A 458 -31.21 7.57 25.91
CA THR A 458 -29.76 7.56 25.61
C THR A 458 -29.61 7.19 24.15
N ARG A 459 -29.26 8.17 23.30
CA ARG A 459 -29.09 7.95 21.87
C ARG A 459 -28.01 6.89 21.65
N LEU A 460 -28.42 5.77 21.05
CA LEU A 460 -27.49 4.72 20.64
C LEU A 460 -26.46 5.30 19.67
N LEU A 461 -25.19 5.06 19.96
CA LEU A 461 -24.11 5.37 19.03
C LEU A 461 -24.12 4.34 17.88
N PRO A 462 -23.66 4.71 16.67
CA PRO A 462 -23.66 3.82 15.52
C PRO A 462 -22.77 2.59 15.73
N ILE A 463 -23.15 1.50 15.07
CA ILE A 463 -22.30 0.33 14.91
C ILE A 463 -21.14 0.71 13.97
N HIS A 464 -19.92 0.35 14.36
CA HIS A 464 -18.71 0.58 13.57
C HIS A 464 -18.33 -0.69 12.81
N VAL A 465 -18.18 -0.56 11.50
CA VAL A 465 -17.84 -1.67 10.61
C VAL A 465 -16.58 -1.33 9.84
N SER A 466 -15.55 -2.18 9.87
CA SER A 466 -14.40 -2.07 8.98
C SER A 466 -14.66 -2.87 7.70
N TYR A 467 -14.37 -2.27 6.55
CA TYR A 467 -14.50 -2.95 5.27
C TYR A 467 -13.50 -2.46 4.22
N MET A 468 -13.01 -3.39 3.40
CA MET A 468 -12.30 -3.19 2.12
C MET A 468 -10.91 -2.55 2.17
N GLY A 469 -10.74 -1.35 2.72
CA GLY A 469 -9.50 -0.58 2.62
C GLY A 469 -8.29 -1.24 3.28
N PHE A 470 -8.53 -1.92 4.41
CA PHE A 470 -7.50 -2.62 5.16
C PHE A 470 -7.75 -4.14 5.17
N PRO A 471 -6.88 -4.97 4.56
CA PRO A 471 -7.10 -6.41 4.40
C PRO A 471 -6.63 -7.22 5.62
N GLY A 472 -7.05 -6.86 6.84
CA GLY A 472 -6.70 -7.55 8.07
C GLY A 472 -7.51 -7.08 9.30
N SER A 473 -7.17 -7.62 10.47
CA SER A 473 -7.79 -7.24 11.76
C SER A 473 -7.52 -5.77 12.08
N VAL A 474 -8.54 -5.03 12.51
CA VAL A 474 -8.39 -3.64 12.98
C VAL A 474 -8.04 -3.56 14.47
N GLY A 475 -7.87 -4.71 15.12
CA GLY A 475 -7.15 -4.85 16.38
C GLY A 475 -7.90 -4.40 17.63
N SER A 476 -9.16 -3.96 17.55
CA SER A 476 -9.97 -3.73 18.76
C SER A 476 -11.47 -3.71 18.48
N SER A 477 -12.18 -4.61 19.16
CA SER A 477 -13.65 -4.65 19.12
C SER A 477 -14.33 -3.48 19.84
N ARG A 478 -13.55 -2.62 20.51
CA ARG A 478 -14.06 -1.40 21.14
C ARG A 478 -14.22 -0.27 20.13
N ILE A 479 -13.29 -0.21 19.17
CA ILE A 479 -13.29 0.81 18.11
C ILE A 479 -14.17 0.36 16.94
N TRP A 480 -14.05 -0.90 16.50
CA TRP A 480 -14.86 -1.47 15.42
C TRP A 480 -15.61 -2.70 15.92
N ASP A 481 -16.92 -2.73 15.76
CA ASP A 481 -17.74 -3.87 16.20
C ASP A 481 -17.62 -5.05 15.24
N TYR A 482 -17.60 -4.74 13.94
CA TYR A 482 -17.59 -5.71 12.86
C TYR A 482 -16.48 -5.47 11.84
N SER A 483 -16.03 -6.55 11.19
CA SER A 483 -15.26 -6.52 9.94
C SER A 483 -15.90 -7.43 8.89
N ILE A 484 -15.97 -7.00 7.63
CA ILE A 484 -16.64 -7.76 6.55
C ILE A 484 -15.62 -8.51 5.67
N PHE A 485 -15.73 -9.84 5.66
CA PHE A 485 -14.86 -10.76 4.93
C PHE A 485 -15.66 -11.92 4.30
N ASP A 486 -15.00 -13.02 3.93
CA ASP A 486 -15.63 -14.26 3.43
C ASP A 486 -14.90 -15.49 3.99
N GLN A 487 -15.51 -16.67 3.82
CA GLN A 487 -15.01 -17.91 4.40
C GLN A 487 -13.72 -18.44 3.73
N VAL A 488 -13.35 -17.94 2.56
CA VAL A 488 -12.10 -18.32 1.90
C VAL A 488 -10.94 -17.58 2.53
N VAL A 489 -11.08 -16.26 2.69
CA VAL A 489 -10.03 -15.40 3.24
C VAL A 489 -9.90 -15.54 4.76
N ILE A 490 -11.00 -15.80 5.46
CA ILE A 490 -11.00 -16.16 6.88
C ILE A 490 -11.93 -17.36 7.06
N PRO A 491 -11.40 -18.58 7.17
CA PRO A 491 -12.22 -19.73 7.50
C PRO A 491 -12.91 -19.56 8.87
N PRO A 492 -14.16 -20.02 9.03
CA PRO A 492 -14.81 -20.04 10.34
C PRO A 492 -14.17 -21.11 11.26
N ASN A 493 -14.34 -20.94 12.58
CA ASN A 493 -13.90 -21.81 13.70
C ASN A 493 -13.29 -23.20 13.36
N ASN A 494 -12.21 -23.56 14.05
CA ASN A 494 -11.47 -24.84 13.93
C ASN A 494 -10.66 -24.99 12.63
N ASP A 495 -10.25 -23.89 11.99
CA ASP A 495 -9.20 -23.95 10.98
C ASP A 495 -7.83 -24.20 11.62
N GLU A 496 -6.93 -24.86 10.90
CA GLU A 496 -5.61 -25.28 11.40
C GLU A 496 -4.73 -24.10 11.84
N TYR A 497 -4.89 -22.93 11.22
CA TYR A 497 -4.10 -21.74 11.48
C TYR A 497 -4.72 -20.85 12.57
N GLY A 498 -5.90 -21.20 13.08
CA GLY A 498 -6.66 -20.37 14.01
C GLY A 498 -6.90 -18.96 13.45
N ILE A 499 -7.08 -18.78 12.13
CA ILE A 499 -7.07 -17.44 11.51
C ILE A 499 -8.10 -16.54 12.17
N ARG A 500 -9.31 -17.06 12.41
CA ARG A 500 -10.40 -16.34 13.07
C ARG A 500 -10.01 -15.82 14.47
N GLU A 501 -9.18 -16.54 15.22
CA GLU A 501 -8.81 -16.19 16.61
C GLU A 501 -7.93 -14.94 16.68
N HIS A 502 -7.30 -14.56 15.56
CA HIS A 502 -6.48 -13.36 15.45
C HIS A 502 -7.25 -12.09 15.08
N TYR A 503 -8.59 -12.15 14.99
CA TYR A 503 -9.48 -11.01 14.73
C TYR A 503 -10.27 -10.65 15.98
N ASN A 504 -10.10 -9.41 16.45
CA ASN A 504 -10.78 -8.93 17.65
C ASN A 504 -12.26 -8.63 17.36
N GLU A 505 -12.58 -8.16 16.16
CA GLU A 505 -13.94 -7.77 15.75
C GLU A 505 -14.84 -8.99 15.57
N ALA A 506 -16.16 -8.79 15.60
CA ALA A 506 -17.08 -9.76 15.05
C ALA A 506 -16.95 -9.78 13.51
N LEU A 507 -17.11 -10.94 12.88
CA LEU A 507 -16.94 -11.05 11.43
C LEU A 507 -18.29 -11.20 10.73
N VAL A 508 -18.45 -10.48 9.62
CA VAL A 508 -19.50 -10.75 8.63
C VAL A 508 -18.89 -11.54 7.49
N TYR A 509 -19.41 -12.73 7.23
CA TYR A 509 -19.02 -13.57 6.11
C TYR A 509 -19.98 -13.37 4.95
N MET A 510 -19.49 -12.71 3.90
CA MET A 510 -20.14 -12.63 2.61
C MET A 510 -20.17 -14.03 1.95
N PRO A 511 -21.24 -14.36 1.21
CA PRO A 511 -21.51 -15.73 0.78
C PRO A 511 -20.55 -16.26 -0.29
N HIS A 512 -19.96 -15.38 -1.11
CA HIS A 512 -19.11 -15.77 -2.25
C HIS A 512 -17.72 -15.18 -2.14
N CYS A 513 -17.63 -13.85 -2.11
CA CYS A 513 -16.39 -13.09 -1.97
C CYS A 513 -16.70 -11.79 -1.22
N TYR A 514 -15.80 -11.39 -0.32
CA TYR A 514 -15.90 -10.10 0.36
C TYR A 514 -15.57 -8.92 -0.56
N PHE A 515 -14.79 -9.17 -1.61
CA PHE A 515 -14.28 -8.17 -2.52
C PHE A 515 -15.37 -7.74 -3.51
N VAL A 516 -15.80 -6.48 -3.44
CA VAL A 516 -16.78 -5.89 -4.36
C VAL A 516 -16.07 -5.08 -5.45
N ASN A 517 -16.73 -4.92 -6.60
CA ASN A 517 -16.21 -4.12 -7.69
C ASN A 517 -17.34 -3.55 -8.56
N SER A 518 -16.98 -2.64 -9.48
CA SER A 518 -17.91 -1.97 -10.40
C SER A 518 -17.61 -2.26 -11.88
N HIS A 519 -16.76 -3.24 -12.19
CA HIS A 519 -16.27 -3.47 -13.56
C HIS A 519 -17.40 -3.66 -14.56
N LYS A 520 -18.40 -4.49 -14.23
CA LYS A 520 -19.58 -4.76 -15.08
C LYS A 520 -20.34 -3.50 -15.49
N THR A 521 -20.33 -2.47 -14.64
CA THR A 521 -21.08 -1.23 -14.89
C THR A 521 -20.22 -0.18 -15.61
N VAL A 522 -18.90 -0.21 -15.38
CA VAL A 522 -17.95 0.83 -15.84
C VAL A 522 -17.28 0.44 -17.16
N LEU A 523 -16.98 -0.85 -17.35
CA LEU A 523 -16.15 -1.37 -18.44
C LEU A 523 -16.98 -2.20 -19.42
N GLY A 524 -16.62 -2.17 -20.70
CA GLY A 524 -17.29 -2.91 -21.76
C GLY A 524 -18.45 -2.14 -22.39
N LYS A 525 -18.48 -0.81 -22.26
CA LYS A 525 -19.39 0.04 -23.05
C LYS A 525 -18.80 0.18 -24.45
N GLU A 526 -19.62 -0.01 -25.49
CA GLU A 526 -19.18 0.14 -26.89
C GLU A 526 -18.41 1.46 -27.07
N GLY A 527 -17.15 1.37 -27.50
CA GLY A 527 -16.30 2.54 -27.77
C GLY A 527 -15.35 2.97 -26.64
N ASP A 528 -15.32 2.29 -25.48
CA ASP A 528 -14.36 2.61 -24.40
C ASP A 528 -12.88 2.30 -24.75
N GLY A 529 -12.66 1.44 -25.75
CA GLY A 529 -11.33 1.05 -26.21
C GLY A 529 -10.52 0.27 -25.17
N ILE A 530 -11.15 -0.29 -24.14
CA ILE A 530 -10.45 -1.04 -23.09
C ILE A 530 -10.35 -2.52 -23.48
N ILE A 531 -11.46 -3.09 -23.94
CA ILE A 531 -11.50 -4.48 -24.41
C ILE A 531 -11.02 -4.52 -25.87
N LEU A 532 -9.96 -5.28 -26.13
CA LEU A 532 -9.41 -5.43 -27.48
C LEU A 532 -10.44 -6.09 -28.40
N ALA A 533 -10.70 -5.48 -29.54
CA ALA A 533 -11.73 -5.89 -30.48
C ALA A 533 -11.31 -7.12 -31.30
N ASN A 534 -10.02 -7.28 -31.60
CA ASN A 534 -9.50 -8.37 -32.42
C ASN A 534 -7.99 -8.60 -32.20
N GLU A 535 -7.46 -9.65 -32.84
CA GLU A 535 -6.06 -10.03 -32.75
C GLU A 535 -5.11 -8.99 -33.37
N GLU A 536 -5.53 -8.25 -34.39
CA GLU A 536 -4.68 -7.22 -35.02
C GLU A 536 -4.40 -6.07 -34.05
N GLU A 537 -5.42 -5.63 -33.31
CA GLU A 537 -5.26 -4.62 -32.25
C GLU A 537 -4.36 -5.12 -31.13
N ARG A 538 -4.48 -6.39 -30.75
CA ARG A 538 -3.59 -7.04 -29.77
C ARG A 538 -2.15 -7.06 -30.25
N ILE A 539 -1.90 -7.39 -31.53
CA ILE A 539 -0.55 -7.40 -32.13
C ILE A 539 0.05 -5.99 -32.13
N GLN A 540 -0.72 -4.99 -32.54
CA GLN A 540 -0.28 -3.58 -32.53
C GLN A 540 0.06 -3.12 -31.10
N LEU A 541 -0.78 -3.47 -30.12
CA LEU A 541 -0.54 -3.12 -28.73
C LEU A 541 0.67 -3.88 -28.14
N ARG A 542 0.84 -5.17 -28.47
CA ARG A 542 2.04 -5.93 -28.11
C ARG A 542 3.31 -5.27 -28.63
N SER A 543 3.30 -4.79 -29.88
CA SER A 543 4.43 -4.07 -30.47
C SER A 543 4.75 -2.77 -29.72
N LYS A 544 3.75 -2.00 -29.27
CA LYS A 544 3.94 -0.81 -28.41
C LYS A 544 4.75 -1.12 -27.15
N TYR A 545 4.58 -2.32 -26.59
CA TYR A 545 5.24 -2.77 -25.36
C TYR A 545 6.48 -3.65 -25.60
N GLY A 546 6.94 -3.79 -26.85
CA GLY A 546 8.08 -4.63 -27.19
C GLY A 546 7.81 -6.13 -27.05
N ILE A 547 6.55 -6.55 -27.03
CA ILE A 547 6.13 -7.95 -26.93
C ILE A 547 6.02 -8.54 -28.34
N HIS A 548 6.61 -9.72 -28.55
CA HIS A 548 6.49 -10.44 -29.81
C HIS A 548 5.03 -10.89 -30.06
N PRO A 549 4.49 -10.80 -31.29
CA PRO A 549 3.09 -11.13 -31.59
C PRO A 549 2.64 -12.50 -31.10
N THR A 550 3.50 -13.51 -31.18
CA THR A 550 3.20 -14.91 -30.82
C THR A 550 3.70 -15.34 -29.46
N ALA A 551 4.35 -14.46 -28.69
CA ALA A 551 4.88 -14.83 -27.38
C ALA A 551 3.77 -15.22 -26.41
N PHE A 552 4.05 -16.22 -25.57
CA PHE A 552 3.26 -16.52 -24.38
C PHE A 552 3.70 -15.60 -23.24
N VAL A 553 2.80 -14.79 -22.72
CA VAL A 553 3.11 -13.70 -21.80
C VAL A 553 2.58 -14.02 -20.41
N TYR A 554 3.50 -14.38 -19.51
CA TYR A 554 3.23 -14.34 -18.07
C TYR A 554 3.26 -12.89 -17.60
N CYS A 555 2.24 -12.45 -16.88
CA CYS A 555 2.11 -11.06 -16.44
C CYS A 555 1.97 -11.00 -14.92
N CYS A 556 2.75 -10.13 -14.27
CA CYS A 556 2.48 -9.70 -12.90
C CYS A 556 2.65 -8.18 -12.81
N HIS A 557 1.53 -7.47 -12.81
CA HIS A 557 1.52 -6.01 -12.64
C HIS A 557 1.35 -5.57 -11.18
N SER A 558 1.44 -6.50 -10.22
CA SER A 558 1.51 -6.17 -8.80
C SER A 558 2.76 -5.33 -8.51
N ARG A 559 2.66 -4.48 -7.48
CA ARG A 559 3.84 -3.73 -7.02
C ARG A 559 4.97 -4.70 -6.61
N PRO A 560 6.24 -4.39 -6.91
CA PRO A 560 7.34 -5.31 -6.68
C PRO A 560 7.55 -5.68 -5.21
N ASP A 561 7.15 -4.82 -4.27
CA ASP A 561 7.20 -5.10 -2.83
C ASP A 561 6.26 -6.24 -2.38
N LYS A 562 5.41 -6.76 -3.27
CA LYS A 562 4.60 -7.97 -3.06
C LYS A 562 5.26 -9.25 -3.58
N ILE A 563 6.36 -9.14 -4.33
CA ILE A 563 7.09 -10.27 -4.88
C ILE A 563 8.23 -10.59 -3.92
N ASP A 564 8.21 -11.78 -3.34
CA ASP A 564 9.32 -12.27 -2.54
C ASP A 564 10.34 -13.05 -3.40
N PRO A 565 11.58 -13.23 -2.90
CA PRO A 565 12.64 -13.90 -3.67
C PRO A 565 12.31 -15.34 -4.07
N SER A 566 11.57 -16.07 -3.23
CA SER A 566 11.22 -17.48 -3.50
C SER A 566 10.14 -17.57 -4.57
N THR A 567 9.15 -16.69 -4.55
CA THR A 567 8.16 -16.54 -5.63
C THR A 567 8.83 -16.21 -6.95
N PHE A 568 9.71 -15.20 -6.98
CA PHE A 568 10.39 -14.81 -8.23
C PHE A 568 11.25 -15.94 -8.80
N ARG A 569 12.06 -16.62 -7.98
CA ARG A 569 12.85 -17.77 -8.43
C ARG A 569 11.99 -18.90 -9.00
N THR A 570 10.81 -19.14 -8.40
CA THR A 570 9.82 -20.10 -8.91
C THR A 570 9.35 -19.71 -10.31
N TRP A 571 9.02 -18.45 -10.53
CA TRP A 571 8.63 -17.96 -11.85
C TRP A 571 9.74 -18.12 -12.88
N ILE A 572 11.00 -17.84 -12.52
CA ILE A 572 12.13 -17.99 -13.46
C ILE A 572 12.42 -19.46 -13.79
N ARG A 573 12.28 -20.39 -12.82
CA ARG A 573 12.37 -21.84 -13.09
C ARG A 573 11.28 -22.31 -14.05
N ALA A 574 10.03 -21.94 -13.81
CA ALA A 574 8.92 -22.27 -14.71
C ALA A 574 9.10 -21.65 -16.10
N LEU A 575 9.53 -20.39 -16.18
CA LEU A 575 9.82 -19.69 -17.43
C LEU A 575 10.94 -20.38 -18.21
N SER A 576 12.03 -20.77 -17.53
CA SER A 576 13.15 -21.50 -18.13
C SER A 576 12.69 -22.85 -18.72
N THR A 577 11.85 -23.58 -17.99
CA THR A 577 11.26 -24.84 -18.45
C THR A 577 10.37 -24.63 -19.67
N ALA A 578 9.45 -23.65 -19.61
CA ALA A 578 8.56 -23.34 -20.72
C ALA A 578 9.32 -22.90 -21.99
N ARG A 579 10.40 -22.11 -21.83
CA ARG A 579 11.26 -21.69 -22.95
C ARG A 579 12.05 -22.87 -23.52
N SER A 580 12.56 -23.76 -22.68
CA SER A 580 13.25 -24.98 -23.13
C SER A 580 12.33 -25.87 -23.98
N GLU A 581 11.08 -26.05 -23.53
CA GLU A 581 10.04 -26.76 -24.29
C GLU A 581 9.68 -26.04 -25.60
N TYR A 582 9.60 -24.71 -25.58
CA TYR A 582 9.37 -23.91 -26.79
C TYR A 582 10.47 -24.13 -27.84
N PHE A 583 11.74 -23.98 -27.45
CA PHE A 583 12.88 -24.12 -28.36
C PHE A 583 13.13 -25.56 -28.82
N ALA A 584 12.70 -26.56 -28.05
CA ALA A 584 12.70 -27.95 -28.49
C ALA A 584 11.72 -28.17 -29.67
N ARG A 585 10.63 -27.40 -29.73
CA ARG A 585 9.62 -27.46 -30.80
C ARG A 585 9.91 -26.49 -31.95
N HIS A 586 10.68 -25.43 -31.71
CA HIS A 586 11.03 -24.39 -32.68
C HIS A 586 12.54 -24.30 -32.85
N SER A 587 13.14 -25.35 -33.42
CA SER A 587 14.60 -25.50 -33.53
C SER A 587 15.29 -24.35 -34.28
N ASP A 588 14.56 -23.72 -35.21
CA ASP A 588 15.03 -22.66 -36.11
C ASP A 588 15.03 -21.28 -35.45
N GLU A 589 14.35 -21.12 -34.32
CA GLU A 589 14.30 -19.86 -33.55
C GLU A 589 15.33 -19.78 -32.42
N ARG A 590 16.17 -20.81 -32.25
CA ARG A 590 17.13 -20.90 -31.14
C ARG A 590 18.21 -19.83 -31.16
N ASP A 591 18.53 -19.29 -32.33
CA ASP A 591 19.54 -18.24 -32.52
C ASP A 591 18.96 -16.82 -32.43
N LEU A 592 17.64 -16.68 -32.32
CA LEU A 592 16.99 -15.39 -32.12
C LEU A 592 17.10 -15.01 -30.63
N ALA A 593 18.15 -14.25 -30.32
CA ALA A 593 18.32 -13.62 -29.02
C ALA A 593 17.14 -12.67 -28.74
N SER A 594 16.22 -13.12 -27.89
CA SER A 594 15.28 -12.37 -27.06
C SER A 594 14.18 -11.53 -27.71
N SER A 595 14.47 -10.61 -28.62
CA SER A 595 13.50 -9.64 -29.15
C SER A 595 12.79 -10.07 -30.45
N GLY A 596 13.33 -11.09 -31.13
CA GLY A 596 12.78 -11.64 -32.38
C GLY A 596 12.15 -13.03 -32.25
N SER A 597 12.15 -13.63 -31.06
CA SER A 597 11.63 -14.98 -30.81
C SER A 597 10.21 -14.93 -30.24
N GLY A 598 9.35 -15.88 -30.63
CA GLY A 598 8.04 -16.10 -30.00
C GLY A 598 8.07 -16.86 -28.67
N ALA A 599 9.25 -17.03 -28.06
CA ALA A 599 9.41 -17.78 -26.81
C ALA A 599 8.68 -17.09 -25.63
N PRO A 600 8.26 -17.86 -24.61
CA PRO A 600 7.58 -17.30 -23.43
C PRO A 600 8.39 -16.21 -22.71
N ILE A 601 7.70 -15.18 -22.22
CA ILE A 601 8.28 -14.04 -21.49
C ILE A 601 7.57 -13.79 -20.15
N LEU A 602 8.27 -13.15 -19.22
CA LEU A 602 7.70 -12.63 -17.97
C LEU A 602 7.65 -11.11 -18.00
N TRP A 603 6.46 -10.55 -17.84
CA TRP A 603 6.17 -9.12 -17.93
C TRP A 603 5.78 -8.56 -16.55
N LEU A 604 6.60 -7.66 -16.02
CA LEU A 604 6.47 -7.14 -14.65
C LEU A 604 6.19 -5.64 -14.62
N LEU A 605 5.50 -5.15 -13.58
CA LEU A 605 5.43 -3.71 -13.33
C LEU A 605 6.79 -3.18 -12.86
N ARG A 606 7.30 -2.15 -13.53
CA ARG A 606 8.49 -1.41 -13.12
C ARG A 606 8.13 -0.43 -12.01
N SER A 607 8.84 -0.50 -10.88
CA SER A 607 8.81 0.54 -9.84
C SER A 607 9.95 1.56 -9.96
N GLY A 608 11.07 1.16 -10.58
CA GLY A 608 12.27 1.97 -10.77
C GLY A 608 13.28 1.25 -11.64
N LYS A 609 14.36 1.93 -12.05
CA LYS A 609 15.42 1.32 -12.89
C LYS A 609 16.24 0.32 -12.09
N GLU A 610 16.36 0.55 -10.79
CA GLU A 610 17.16 -0.21 -9.83
C GLU A 610 16.51 -1.56 -9.57
N MET A 611 15.18 -1.59 -9.41
CA MET A 611 14.41 -2.84 -9.36
C MET A 611 14.67 -3.70 -10.59
N GLU A 612 14.60 -3.12 -11.80
CA GLU A 612 14.86 -3.86 -13.03
C GLU A 612 16.30 -4.39 -13.07
N GLN A 613 17.29 -3.55 -12.72
CA GLN A 613 18.69 -3.96 -12.68
C GLN A 613 18.94 -5.09 -11.70
N ASN A 614 18.37 -5.02 -10.49
CA ASN A 614 18.49 -6.04 -9.45
C ASN A 614 17.91 -7.38 -9.90
N LEU A 615 16.70 -7.38 -10.48
CA LEU A 615 16.08 -8.60 -11.01
C LEU A 615 16.88 -9.19 -12.17
N ARG A 616 17.34 -8.36 -13.12
CA ARG A 616 18.19 -8.79 -14.23
C ARG A 616 19.50 -9.40 -13.73
N GLN A 617 20.16 -8.75 -12.77
CA GLN A 617 21.41 -9.24 -12.18
C GLN A 617 21.21 -10.57 -11.45
N LEU A 618 20.12 -10.72 -10.68
CA LEU A 618 19.77 -11.98 -10.03
C LEU A 618 19.58 -13.09 -11.07
N VAL A 619 18.81 -12.82 -12.13
CA VAL A 619 18.58 -13.80 -13.20
C VAL A 619 19.88 -14.19 -13.90
N ARG A 620 20.75 -13.22 -14.26
CA ARG A 620 22.06 -13.52 -14.85
C ARG A 620 22.90 -14.41 -13.95
N LYS A 621 22.94 -14.10 -12.64
CA LYS A 621 23.75 -14.80 -11.65
C LYS A 621 23.26 -16.22 -11.38
N GLU A 622 21.95 -16.43 -11.28
CA GLU A 622 21.37 -17.70 -10.84
C GLU A 622 20.91 -18.60 -11.99
N PHE A 623 20.51 -18.03 -13.13
CA PHE A 623 19.89 -18.75 -14.25
C PHE A 623 20.61 -18.56 -15.60
N GLY A 624 21.67 -17.74 -15.64
CA GLY A 624 22.52 -17.50 -16.80
C GLY A 624 22.13 -16.27 -17.62
N GLU A 625 23.09 -15.73 -18.37
CA GLU A 625 22.97 -14.42 -19.03
C GLU A 625 21.78 -14.32 -19.99
N ARG A 626 21.50 -15.37 -20.77
CA ARG A 626 20.41 -15.38 -21.76
C ARG A 626 19.00 -15.40 -21.14
N MET A 627 18.86 -15.58 -19.83
CA MET A 627 17.54 -15.60 -19.19
C MET A 627 17.03 -14.20 -18.84
N GLU A 628 17.90 -13.21 -18.67
CA GLU A 628 17.45 -11.84 -18.36
C GLU A 628 16.63 -11.23 -19.51
N ASP A 629 16.95 -11.65 -20.72
CA ASP A 629 16.28 -11.37 -21.98
C ASP A 629 14.81 -11.80 -22.03
N ALA A 630 14.39 -12.72 -21.15
CA ALA A 630 13.00 -13.15 -21.04
C ALA A 630 12.16 -12.22 -20.15
N LEU A 631 12.79 -11.21 -19.54
CA LEU A 631 12.12 -10.21 -18.69
C LEU A 631 11.77 -8.95 -19.48
N LEU A 632 10.48 -8.62 -19.46
CA LEU A 632 9.96 -7.33 -19.91
C LEU A 632 9.37 -6.55 -18.72
N PHE A 633 9.36 -5.23 -18.85
CA PHE A 633 8.91 -4.33 -17.80
C PHE A 633 7.94 -3.29 -18.35
N ALA A 634 6.80 -3.11 -17.68
CA ALA A 634 5.82 -2.08 -17.97
C ALA A 634 5.94 -0.94 -16.95
N ASP A 635 5.96 0.30 -17.41
CA ASP A 635 5.90 1.46 -16.52
C ASP A 635 4.51 1.63 -15.90
N VAL A 636 4.40 2.41 -14.83
CA VAL A 636 3.10 2.81 -14.29
C VAL A 636 2.35 3.62 -15.37
N SER A 637 1.06 3.34 -15.54
CA SER A 637 0.24 4.00 -16.55
C SER A 637 -1.11 4.41 -15.95
N GLU A 638 -1.78 5.34 -16.62
CA GLU A 638 -3.17 5.66 -16.35
C GLU A 638 -4.06 4.40 -16.37
N ARG A 639 -5.16 4.43 -15.60
CA ARG A 639 -6.02 3.26 -15.37
C ARG A 639 -6.49 2.61 -16.67
N ASN A 640 -6.97 3.37 -17.64
CA ASN A 640 -7.50 2.81 -18.89
C ASN A 640 -6.39 2.15 -19.74
N GLU A 641 -5.19 2.75 -19.77
CA GLU A 641 -4.04 2.12 -20.44
C GLU A 641 -3.60 0.85 -19.70
N HIS A 642 -3.65 0.85 -18.37
CA HIS A 642 -3.37 -0.33 -17.57
C HIS A 642 -4.36 -1.47 -17.85
N LEU A 643 -5.66 -1.18 -17.88
CA LEU A 643 -6.68 -2.19 -18.21
C LEU A 643 -6.50 -2.71 -19.64
N ARG A 644 -6.31 -1.80 -20.61
CA ARG A 644 -6.13 -2.16 -22.02
C ARG A 644 -4.92 -3.07 -22.23
N ARG A 645 -3.79 -2.78 -21.57
CA ARG A 645 -2.56 -3.57 -21.74
C ARG A 645 -2.64 -4.96 -21.11
N LEU A 646 -3.54 -5.22 -20.16
CA LEU A 646 -3.77 -6.58 -19.65
C LEU A 646 -4.22 -7.53 -20.77
N GLY A 647 -4.85 -7.03 -21.84
CA GLY A 647 -5.18 -7.81 -23.04
C GLY A 647 -3.95 -8.32 -23.83
N CYS A 648 -2.75 -7.81 -23.56
CA CYS A 648 -1.50 -8.33 -24.14
C CYS A 648 -0.98 -9.58 -23.42
N ALA A 649 -1.42 -9.85 -22.18
CA ALA A 649 -0.98 -10.99 -21.39
C ALA A 649 -1.75 -12.27 -21.76
N ASP A 650 -1.18 -13.43 -21.41
CA ASP A 650 -1.84 -14.73 -21.55
C ASP A 650 -2.26 -15.28 -20.18
N VAL A 651 -1.43 -15.12 -19.14
CA VAL A 651 -1.78 -15.49 -17.75
C VAL A 651 -1.28 -14.45 -16.74
N PHE A 652 -2.08 -14.17 -15.72
CA PHE A 652 -1.70 -13.36 -14.58
C PHE A 652 -1.11 -14.24 -13.47
N LEU A 653 0.09 -13.91 -13.01
CA LEU A 653 0.75 -14.57 -11.89
C LEU A 653 0.44 -13.83 -10.60
N ASP A 654 -0.37 -14.44 -9.73
CA ASP A 654 -0.63 -13.88 -8.41
C ASP A 654 0.59 -14.04 -7.49
N THR A 655 0.75 -13.11 -6.54
CA THR A 655 1.83 -13.10 -5.55
C THR A 655 1.37 -13.80 -4.27
N PRO A 656 1.94 -14.97 -3.89
CA PRO A 656 1.42 -15.80 -2.80
C PRO A 656 1.36 -15.14 -1.42
N ALA A 657 2.39 -14.36 -1.03
CA ALA A 657 2.45 -13.76 0.31
C ALA A 657 1.46 -12.60 0.51
N TYR A 658 1.18 -11.85 -0.57
CA TYR A 658 0.19 -10.78 -0.60
C TYR A 658 -0.37 -10.70 -2.01
N ASN A 659 -1.62 -11.10 -2.19
CA ASN A 659 -2.21 -11.28 -3.51
C ASN A 659 -2.45 -9.94 -4.26
N ALA A 660 -2.69 -10.09 -5.56
CA ALA A 660 -3.29 -9.11 -6.42
C ALA A 660 -4.78 -8.99 -6.07
N HIS A 661 -5.13 -7.90 -5.37
CA HIS A 661 -6.52 -7.60 -5.00
C HIS A 661 -7.23 -6.95 -6.20
N THR A 662 -7.18 -5.61 -6.31
CA THR A 662 -7.74 -4.87 -7.46
C THR A 662 -7.25 -5.42 -8.79
N LEU A 663 -5.94 -5.63 -8.93
CA LEU A 663 -5.34 -6.12 -10.18
C LEU A 663 -5.77 -7.54 -10.55
N GLY A 664 -5.99 -8.41 -9.56
CA GLY A 664 -6.52 -9.75 -9.80
C GLY A 664 -7.96 -9.68 -10.29
N CYS A 665 -8.76 -8.78 -9.71
CA CYS A 665 -10.12 -8.49 -10.17
C CYS A 665 -10.14 -7.90 -11.60
N ASP A 666 -9.23 -6.95 -11.90
CA ASP A 666 -9.06 -6.37 -13.24
C ASP A 666 -8.76 -7.46 -14.28
N ALA A 667 -7.79 -8.34 -13.97
CA ALA A 667 -7.40 -9.44 -14.84
C ALA A 667 -8.56 -10.40 -15.12
N LEU A 668 -9.24 -10.87 -14.07
CA LEU A 668 -10.35 -11.82 -14.21
C LEU A 668 -11.51 -11.22 -15.01
N TYR A 669 -11.85 -9.95 -14.78
CA TYR A 669 -12.94 -9.30 -15.52
C TYR A 669 -12.64 -9.21 -17.01
N LEU A 670 -11.38 -8.91 -17.37
CA LEU A 670 -10.93 -8.82 -18.77
C LEU A 670 -10.70 -10.20 -19.41
N GLY A 671 -11.00 -11.29 -18.70
CA GLY A 671 -10.85 -12.65 -19.21
C GLY A 671 -9.41 -13.16 -19.27
N LEU A 672 -8.50 -12.54 -18.50
CA LEU A 672 -7.13 -12.99 -18.27
C LEU A 672 -7.11 -13.98 -17.09
N PRO A 673 -6.82 -15.28 -17.33
CA PRO A 673 -6.71 -16.28 -16.26
C PRO A 673 -5.65 -15.88 -15.25
N MET A 674 -5.90 -16.15 -13.97
CA MET A 674 -4.99 -15.90 -12.87
C MET A 674 -4.68 -17.22 -12.16
N ILE A 675 -3.42 -17.46 -11.81
CA ILE A 675 -3.05 -18.59 -10.94
C ILE A 675 -2.68 -18.06 -9.55
N SER A 676 -3.17 -18.74 -8.50
CA SER A 676 -2.98 -18.33 -7.10
C SER A 676 -2.51 -19.51 -6.24
N LEU A 677 -1.88 -19.20 -5.11
CA LEU A 677 -1.51 -20.18 -4.10
C LEU A 677 -2.46 -20.10 -2.90
N LEU A 678 -2.94 -21.24 -2.40
CA LEU A 678 -3.62 -21.36 -1.11
C LEU A 678 -3.26 -22.71 -0.49
N ARG A 679 -2.42 -22.74 0.56
CA ARG A 679 -1.98 -24.01 1.13
C ARG A 679 -3.14 -24.87 1.62
N SER A 680 -3.13 -26.15 1.22
CA SER A 680 -4.10 -27.17 1.68
C SER A 680 -3.73 -27.65 3.09
N SER A 681 -4.73 -27.71 3.97
CA SER A 681 -4.63 -28.11 5.39
C SER A 681 -4.35 -29.61 5.62
N THR A 682 -4.20 -30.42 4.57
CA THR A 682 -4.11 -31.88 4.69
C THR A 682 -2.68 -32.44 4.75
N ARG A 683 -1.65 -31.58 4.80
CA ARG A 683 -0.23 -32.00 4.79
C ARG A 683 0.67 -31.38 5.84
N ALA A 684 0.15 -30.55 6.74
CA ALA A 684 0.92 -30.03 7.86
C ALA A 684 0.81 -30.97 9.09
N SER A 685 1.03 -32.28 8.86
CA SER A 685 1.39 -33.16 9.96
C SER A 685 2.84 -32.87 10.35
N GLU A 686 2.97 -32.28 11.55
CA GLU A 686 4.11 -32.39 12.47
C GLU A 686 5.32 -31.44 12.20
N ASN A 687 5.44 -30.43 13.06
CA ASN A 687 6.64 -29.65 13.41
C ASN A 687 7.03 -28.37 12.62
N GLN A 688 6.24 -27.85 11.67
CA GLN A 688 6.62 -26.63 10.92
C GLN A 688 5.90 -25.32 11.29
N ALA A 689 4.87 -25.32 12.14
CA ALA A 689 4.13 -24.10 12.46
C ALA A 689 4.91 -23.07 13.31
N ASN A 690 5.98 -23.50 14.00
CA ASN A 690 6.81 -22.64 14.86
C ASN A 690 8.29 -22.60 14.46
N SER A 691 8.67 -23.20 13.34
CA SER A 691 10.02 -23.05 12.79
C SER A 691 9.95 -21.94 11.75
N ILE A 692 10.60 -20.80 12.03
CA ILE A 692 11.10 -19.96 10.94
C ILE A 692 12.11 -20.85 10.22
N CYS A 693 11.64 -21.54 9.18
CA CYS A 693 12.40 -22.58 8.52
C CYS A 693 13.56 -21.92 7.78
N ASP A 694 14.79 -22.34 8.07
CA ASP A 694 15.97 -22.05 7.25
C ASP A 694 15.86 -22.62 5.81
N ASP A 695 14.83 -23.44 5.54
CA ASP A 695 14.43 -23.89 4.21
C ASP A 695 13.40 -22.91 3.60
N GLN A 696 13.92 -22.06 2.72
CA GLN A 696 13.30 -20.96 1.98
C GLN A 696 12.25 -21.38 0.92
N SER A 697 11.70 -22.59 0.96
CA SER A 697 10.82 -23.14 -0.11
C SER A 697 9.31 -23.01 0.13
N THR A 698 8.86 -22.57 1.31
CA THR A 698 7.42 -22.52 1.62
C THR A 698 6.94 -21.12 2.05
N ILE A 699 5.91 -20.61 1.36
CA ILE A 699 5.24 -19.36 1.69
C ILE A 699 3.98 -19.68 2.50
N ALA A 700 3.81 -19.02 3.65
CA ALA A 700 2.60 -19.13 4.44
C ALA A 700 1.44 -18.40 3.76
N THR A 701 0.25 -19.01 3.75
CA THR A 701 -1.00 -18.39 3.28
C THR A 701 -2.00 -18.24 4.44
N ASP A 702 -1.49 -17.81 5.59
CA ASP A 702 -2.17 -17.67 6.88
C ASP A 702 -2.83 -16.30 7.06
N LYS A 703 -2.40 -15.29 6.30
CA LYS A 703 -2.94 -13.92 6.37
C LYS A 703 -4.05 -13.72 5.34
N LEU A 704 -5.07 -12.91 5.67
CA LEU A 704 -6.15 -12.57 4.73
C LEU A 704 -5.59 -12.09 3.37
N ALA A 705 -4.60 -11.19 3.39
CA ALA A 705 -4.00 -10.64 2.18
C ALA A 705 -3.42 -11.70 1.22
N SER A 706 -3.03 -12.88 1.73
CA SER A 706 -2.48 -14.02 0.98
C SER A 706 -3.55 -14.99 0.44
N ARG A 707 -4.83 -14.72 0.72
CA ARG A 707 -5.96 -15.61 0.40
C ARG A 707 -7.00 -14.96 -0.53
N VAL A 708 -6.86 -13.66 -0.80
CA VAL A 708 -7.78 -12.90 -1.66
C VAL A 708 -7.81 -13.46 -3.08
N GLY A 709 -6.68 -13.85 -3.66
CA GLY A 709 -6.60 -14.44 -5.00
C GLY A 709 -7.46 -15.70 -5.13
N ALA A 710 -7.43 -16.57 -4.11
CA ALA A 710 -8.28 -17.75 -4.05
C ALA A 710 -9.77 -17.41 -3.88
N SER A 711 -10.11 -16.38 -3.10
CA SER A 711 -11.49 -15.89 -2.95
C SER A 711 -12.04 -15.36 -4.28
N LEU A 712 -11.23 -14.55 -5.01
CA LEU A 712 -11.58 -14.05 -6.34
C LEU A 712 -11.80 -15.20 -7.32
N LEU A 713 -10.88 -16.17 -7.40
CA LEU A 713 -10.99 -17.30 -8.33
C LEU A 713 -12.23 -18.16 -8.05
N ARG A 714 -12.55 -18.41 -6.77
CA ARG A 714 -13.76 -19.14 -6.39
C ARG A 714 -15.03 -18.39 -6.77
N ALA A 715 -15.11 -17.10 -6.51
CA ALA A 715 -16.27 -16.30 -6.90
C ALA A 715 -16.36 -16.05 -8.42
N ALA A 716 -15.26 -16.23 -9.15
CA ALA A 716 -15.23 -16.24 -10.62
C ALA A 716 -15.50 -17.63 -11.24
N GLU A 717 -15.75 -18.66 -10.43
CA GLU A 717 -16.02 -20.05 -10.85
C GLU A 717 -14.86 -20.72 -11.60
N VAL A 718 -13.62 -20.38 -11.22
CA VAL A 718 -12.37 -20.92 -11.79
C VAL A 718 -11.35 -21.26 -10.69
N ASP A 719 -11.82 -21.82 -9.57
CA ASP A 719 -11.00 -22.20 -8.40
C ASP A 719 -10.05 -23.36 -8.65
N ASP A 720 -10.13 -24.05 -9.79
CA ASP A 720 -9.13 -25.04 -10.21
C ASP A 720 -7.77 -24.43 -10.62
N LEU A 721 -7.64 -23.10 -10.57
CA LEU A 721 -6.39 -22.34 -10.69
C LEU A 721 -5.79 -21.94 -9.33
N VAL A 722 -6.32 -22.49 -8.22
CA VAL A 722 -5.77 -22.35 -6.87
C VAL A 722 -4.93 -23.58 -6.54
N TYR A 723 -3.65 -23.39 -6.28
CA TYR A 723 -2.70 -24.47 -6.06
C TYR A 723 -2.30 -24.60 -4.58
N PRO A 724 -2.12 -25.83 -4.05
CA PRO A 724 -1.94 -26.06 -2.62
C PRO A 724 -0.49 -25.95 -2.14
N ASN A 725 0.48 -25.83 -3.04
CA ASN A 725 1.90 -25.65 -2.71
C ASN A 725 2.65 -25.03 -3.90
N MET A 726 3.88 -24.57 -3.64
CA MET A 726 4.70 -23.89 -4.64
C MET A 726 5.12 -24.79 -5.81
N SER A 727 5.25 -26.11 -5.61
CA SER A 727 5.56 -27.05 -6.70
C SER A 727 4.41 -27.13 -7.69
N ASP A 728 3.18 -27.31 -7.20
CA ASP A 728 2.00 -27.36 -8.05
C ASP A 728 1.74 -26.01 -8.75
N TYR A 729 2.04 -24.89 -8.08
CA TYR A 729 2.00 -23.56 -8.67
C TYR A 729 3.02 -23.41 -9.81
N GLU A 730 4.26 -23.90 -9.63
CA GLU A 730 5.30 -23.90 -10.66
C GLU A 730 4.89 -24.75 -11.88
N ASP A 731 4.41 -25.97 -11.62
CA ASP A 731 3.93 -26.89 -12.66
C ASP A 731 2.76 -26.30 -13.44
N ALA A 732 1.85 -25.59 -12.75
CA ALA A 732 0.74 -24.89 -13.37
C ALA A 732 1.22 -23.79 -14.32
N MET A 733 2.19 -22.99 -13.89
CA MET A 733 2.79 -21.95 -14.72
C MET A 733 3.37 -22.57 -16.01
N VAL A 734 4.18 -23.63 -15.89
CA VAL A 734 4.73 -24.34 -17.05
C VAL A 734 3.61 -24.86 -17.96
N LYS A 735 2.60 -25.51 -17.37
CA LYS A 735 1.46 -26.11 -18.08
C LYS A 735 0.69 -25.08 -18.91
N CYS A 736 0.54 -23.84 -18.42
CA CYS A 736 -0.13 -22.76 -19.15
C CYS A 736 0.51 -22.50 -20.52
N ALA A 737 1.84 -22.42 -20.59
CA ALA A 737 2.53 -22.15 -21.85
C ALA A 737 2.63 -23.36 -22.78
N ILE A 738 2.73 -24.59 -22.23
CA ILE A 738 3.03 -25.78 -23.05
C ILE A 738 1.80 -26.58 -23.47
N ASN A 739 0.67 -26.45 -22.77
CA ASN A 739 -0.56 -27.21 -23.02
C ASN A 739 -1.69 -26.28 -23.50
N THR A 740 -1.61 -25.89 -24.77
CA THR A 740 -2.54 -24.96 -25.43
C THR A 740 -4.00 -25.38 -25.29
N LYS A 741 -4.33 -26.67 -25.50
CA LYS A 741 -5.71 -27.16 -25.43
C LYS A 741 -6.31 -27.01 -24.04
N TRP A 742 -5.55 -27.36 -23.01
CA TRP A 742 -5.99 -27.18 -21.62
C TRP A 742 -6.16 -25.69 -21.31
N PHE A 743 -5.20 -24.86 -21.71
CA PHE A 743 -5.22 -23.44 -21.40
C PHE A 743 -6.34 -22.68 -22.13
N GLU A 744 -6.61 -23.00 -23.40
CA GLU A 744 -7.78 -22.48 -24.15
C GLU A 744 -9.11 -22.84 -23.45
N SER A 745 -9.19 -24.04 -22.85
CA SER A 745 -10.36 -24.43 -22.05
C SER A 745 -10.52 -23.55 -20.80
N ILE A 746 -9.42 -23.13 -20.16
CA ILE A 746 -9.47 -22.20 -19.02
C ILE A 746 -10.01 -20.84 -19.47
N HIS A 747 -9.43 -20.25 -20.52
CA HIS A 747 -9.91 -18.97 -21.07
C HIS A 747 -11.39 -19.01 -21.44
N LYS A 748 -11.82 -20.10 -22.10
CA LYS A 748 -13.24 -20.26 -22.47
C LYS A 748 -14.14 -20.31 -21.25
N ARG A 749 -13.77 -21.05 -20.20
CA ARG A 749 -14.55 -21.11 -18.96
C ARG A 749 -14.64 -19.75 -18.28
N LEU A 750 -13.51 -19.05 -18.11
CA LEU A 750 -13.49 -17.72 -17.50
C LEU A 750 -14.37 -16.73 -18.28
N ARG A 751 -14.24 -16.66 -19.60
CA ARG A 751 -15.07 -15.76 -20.43
C ARG A 751 -16.57 -16.05 -20.30
N LEU A 752 -16.94 -17.32 -20.15
CA LEU A 752 -18.34 -17.72 -19.96
C LEU A 752 -18.83 -17.46 -18.53
N SER A 753 -17.95 -17.49 -17.52
CA SER A 753 -18.33 -17.23 -16.13
C SER A 753 -18.45 -15.75 -15.81
N VAL A 754 -17.61 -14.87 -16.35
CA VAL A 754 -17.59 -13.41 -16.04
C VAL A 754 -19.00 -12.76 -16.01
N PRO A 755 -19.91 -12.96 -16.99
CA PRO A 755 -21.21 -12.28 -16.99
C PRO A 755 -22.17 -12.75 -15.90
N VAL A 756 -22.00 -13.99 -15.41
CA VAL A 756 -22.93 -14.69 -14.51
C VAL A 756 -22.34 -14.96 -13.12
N SER A 757 -21.04 -14.77 -12.95
CA SER A 757 -20.34 -15.09 -11.70
C SER A 757 -20.73 -14.10 -10.60
N PRO A 758 -20.81 -14.56 -9.34
CA PRO A 758 -21.12 -13.68 -8.21
C PRO A 758 -20.04 -12.61 -7.99
N LEU A 759 -18.79 -12.80 -8.47
CA LEU A 759 -17.72 -11.81 -8.34
C LEU A 759 -18.07 -10.48 -9.02
N PHE A 760 -18.78 -10.49 -10.15
CA PHE A 760 -19.09 -9.29 -10.94
C PHE A 760 -20.56 -8.86 -10.85
N ASP A 761 -21.31 -9.43 -9.90
CA ASP A 761 -22.70 -9.06 -9.60
C ASP A 761 -22.78 -8.16 -8.36
N THR A 762 -22.46 -6.87 -8.57
CA THR A 762 -22.45 -5.86 -7.50
C THR A 762 -23.81 -5.70 -6.84
N GLU A 763 -24.91 -5.79 -7.59
CA GLU A 763 -26.27 -5.64 -7.05
C GLU A 763 -26.65 -6.81 -6.13
N ARG A 764 -26.32 -8.05 -6.51
CA ARG A 764 -26.46 -9.21 -5.63
C ARG A 764 -25.57 -9.09 -4.39
N TRP A 765 -24.35 -8.58 -4.55
CA TRP A 765 -23.43 -8.34 -3.44
C TRP A 765 -23.99 -7.32 -2.44
N VAL A 766 -24.54 -6.20 -2.91
CA VAL A 766 -25.16 -5.17 -2.05
C VAL A 766 -26.36 -5.71 -1.29
N ARG A 767 -27.23 -6.49 -1.94
CA ARG A 767 -28.37 -7.14 -1.24
C ARG A 767 -27.91 -8.10 -0.13
N ASN A 768 -26.77 -8.76 -0.31
CA ASN A 768 -26.16 -9.59 0.72
C ASN A 768 -25.60 -8.73 1.88
N LEU A 769 -24.98 -7.58 1.56
CA LEU A 769 -24.49 -6.64 2.56
C LEU A 769 -25.64 -6.06 3.40
N GLU A 770 -26.72 -5.66 2.76
CA GLU A 770 -27.93 -5.12 3.40
C GLU A 770 -28.55 -6.10 4.40
N ALA A 771 -28.50 -7.41 4.10
CA ALA A 771 -28.93 -8.45 5.03
C ALA A 771 -28.15 -8.39 6.35
N SER A 772 -26.83 -8.18 6.27
CA SER A 772 -26.00 -8.03 7.45
C SER A 772 -26.31 -6.74 8.21
N PHE A 773 -26.58 -5.63 7.54
CA PHE A 773 -26.93 -4.36 8.18
C PHE A 773 -28.28 -4.41 8.92
N VAL A 774 -29.29 -5.07 8.34
CA VAL A 774 -30.56 -5.32 9.04
C VAL A 774 -30.33 -6.12 10.32
N GLN A 775 -29.49 -7.16 10.25
CA GLN A 775 -29.16 -7.99 11.40
C GLN A 775 -28.37 -7.23 12.48
N MET A 776 -27.41 -6.39 12.08
CA MET A 776 -26.66 -5.52 12.99
C MET A 776 -27.60 -4.55 13.73
N LYS A 777 -28.50 -3.90 12.99
CA LYS A 777 -29.45 -2.94 13.57
C LYS A 777 -30.38 -3.60 14.58
N SER A 778 -30.87 -4.80 14.30
CA SER A 778 -31.75 -5.51 15.25
C SER A 778 -31.02 -5.88 16.55
N MET A 779 -29.73 -6.24 16.47
CA MET A 779 -28.93 -6.62 17.64
C MET A 779 -28.51 -5.42 18.51
N ASN A 780 -28.32 -4.23 17.92
CA ASN A 780 -27.95 -3.03 18.68
C ASN A 780 -29.00 -2.66 19.74
N CYS A 781 -30.25 -3.08 19.54
CA CYS A 781 -31.35 -2.83 20.46
C CYS A 781 -31.29 -3.70 21.73
N ASP A 782 -30.56 -4.82 21.73
CA ASP A 782 -30.60 -5.83 22.80
C ASP A 782 -29.48 -5.68 23.86
N GLN A 783 -28.50 -4.79 23.65
CA GLN A 783 -27.41 -4.26 24.53
C GLN A 783 -26.70 -5.19 25.55
N THR A 784 -26.92 -6.50 25.54
CA THR A 784 -26.54 -7.39 26.66
C THR A 784 -25.41 -8.37 26.37
N ASN A 785 -24.87 -8.43 25.14
CA ASN A 785 -23.82 -9.39 24.76
C ASN A 785 -22.83 -8.84 23.72
N ALA A 786 -21.64 -9.44 23.65
CA ALA A 786 -20.69 -9.23 22.56
C ALA A 786 -21.31 -9.61 21.20
N PHE A 787 -21.09 -8.78 20.18
CA PHE A 787 -21.59 -9.02 18.83
C PHE A 787 -21.20 -10.42 18.29
N PRO A 788 -22.15 -11.20 17.74
CA PRO A 788 -21.87 -12.49 17.11
C PRO A 788 -21.28 -12.31 15.71
N ASP A 789 -20.59 -13.34 15.23
CA ASP A 789 -20.27 -13.46 13.81
C ASP A 789 -21.55 -13.65 12.98
N ILE A 790 -21.64 -13.02 11.81
CA ILE A 790 -22.78 -13.11 10.90
C ILE A 790 -22.36 -13.91 9.66
N ILE A 791 -23.04 -15.01 9.37
CA ILE A 791 -22.91 -15.72 8.09
C ILE A 791 -24.08 -15.32 7.20
N VAL A 792 -23.78 -14.59 6.12
CA VAL A 792 -24.78 -14.24 5.12
C VAL A 792 -24.94 -15.39 4.14
N THR A 793 -26.19 -15.79 3.90
CA THR A 793 -26.53 -16.84 2.93
C THR A 793 -27.13 -16.24 1.67
N ASP A 794 -26.84 -16.89 0.54
CA ASP A 794 -27.27 -16.47 -0.79
C ASP A 794 -28.07 -17.59 -1.48
N PRO A 795 -29.34 -17.78 -1.08
CA PRO A 795 -30.20 -18.83 -1.61
C PRO A 795 -30.92 -18.44 -2.91
#